data_AF-A0ABD3M1A1-F1
#
_entry.id   AF-A0ABD3M1A1-F1
#
_cell.length_a   1.000
_cell.length_b   1.000
_cell.length_c   1.000
_cell.angle_alpha   90.00
_cell.angle_beta   90.00
_cell.angle_gamma   90.00
#
_symmetry.space_group_name_H-M   'P 1'
#
loop_
_entity.id
_entity.type
_entity.pdbx_description
1 polymer ?
#
loop_
_entity_poly.entity_id
_entity_poly.type
_entity_poly.pdbx_seq_one_letter_code
_entity_poly.pdbx_strand_id
1 'polypeptide(L)'
;MDRPQYSDEQLRTALNNFYHGGTAATADGAPSSIDACCNHIYGYNNPNHELSMLQKITATTILDYESKLLNQDQPPPSIDELLQQAKIFHDTHGPIVPFQQIIQDCTPSMALAAEFKRASPSKGDIASHPLDAGEQACLYYGAGACVISVLTEGRWFKGSLDDLRSARLQTTAAANANVSSSSYHRRPAILRKDFITSPYQIAEAAAYGADTILLIVATTPSHILRELITFARETCHMEPLVEVHAIVELDVALEAGARVIGVNNRNLHTFQLDLGQTEKIAMELTKRGLSFHHDDNSSTTSSGGDSHRISLCALSGMSSAQDVDRYRKVGVGMCLIGESLMRASDPPLAIRGLCLDPKDYEGLYSLNGGGGGGSGAYTGGTKIIKVCGITNPTDALVACRAGANLIGVIFAEKSKRKVSIDQATEIVNAVRKFGERSDRVAIQLEEEANTSALSTLIRKARALEQASRVPLVVGVFQNQPLDAIKDIVEQCGLDMVQLHGSEGMAAANSKNFGVPALRVVDIELGCHAGGEGEKQILSSSDKASAILNKVTSDPMAILLDTSIKGEASGGGTGMTFDWTIAEAMQNMGVPVIIAGGLTPENIASAVGNVRPWGVDVAGGVEVIASPGVKDHEKVEQFVGGAKLAAVEASKGF
;
A
#
# COMPACT_ATOMS: atom_id res chain seq x y z
N MET A 1 -29.75 -16.34 3.88
CA MET A 1 -31.05 -15.82 3.42
C MET A 1 -30.77 -14.74 2.40
N ASP A 2 -31.41 -14.80 1.24
CA ASP A 2 -31.30 -13.73 0.24
C ASP A 2 -31.91 -12.46 0.84
N ARG A 3 -31.05 -11.46 1.06
CA ARG A 3 -31.49 -10.16 1.57
C ARG A 3 -32.34 -9.45 0.49
N PRO A 4 -33.39 -8.71 0.88
CA PRO A 4 -34.26 -8.02 -0.08
C PRO A 4 -33.45 -7.08 -0.99
N GLN A 5 -33.79 -7.04 -2.27
CA GLN A 5 -33.30 -6.02 -3.19
C GLN A 5 -34.27 -4.83 -3.19
N TYR A 6 -33.72 -3.61 -3.14
CA TYR A 6 -34.49 -2.38 -3.11
C TYR A 6 -34.39 -1.65 -4.45
N SER A 7 -35.48 -1.04 -4.90
CA SER A 7 -35.49 -0.19 -6.10
C SER A 7 -34.80 1.14 -5.84
N ASP A 8 -34.29 1.79 -6.91
CA ASP A 8 -33.70 3.12 -6.81
C ASP A 8 -34.65 4.15 -6.18
N GLU A 9 -35.96 4.01 -6.38
CA GLU A 9 -36.99 4.86 -5.76
C GLU A 9 -37.06 4.66 -4.23
N GLN A 10 -36.99 3.40 -3.77
CA GLN A 10 -36.92 3.09 -2.34
C GLN A 10 -35.64 3.65 -1.71
N LEU A 11 -34.50 3.49 -2.39
CA LEU A 11 -33.21 4.02 -1.91
C LEU A 11 -33.25 5.56 -1.79
N ARG A 12 -33.79 6.26 -2.78
CA ARG A 12 -33.95 7.73 -2.73
C ARG A 12 -34.89 8.16 -1.61
N THR A 13 -35.99 7.45 -1.42
CA THR A 13 -36.96 7.74 -0.36
C THR A 13 -36.32 7.60 1.02
N ALA A 14 -35.56 6.53 1.24
CA ALA A 14 -34.83 6.30 2.50
C ALA A 14 -33.83 7.43 2.79
N LEU A 15 -33.04 7.86 1.79
CA LEU A 15 -32.09 8.96 1.95
C LEU A 15 -32.80 10.29 2.23
N ASN A 16 -33.87 10.60 1.50
CA ASN A 16 -34.64 11.82 1.73
C ASN A 16 -35.23 11.83 3.15
N ASN A 17 -35.82 10.72 3.60
CA ASN A 17 -36.34 10.60 4.96
C ASN A 17 -35.24 10.75 6.00
N PHE A 18 -34.08 10.12 5.79
CA PHE A 18 -32.93 10.26 6.67
C PHE A 18 -32.47 11.72 6.76
N TYR A 19 -32.32 12.40 5.63
CA TYR A 19 -31.82 13.77 5.60
C TYR A 19 -32.79 14.82 6.14
N HIS A 20 -34.11 14.57 6.04
CA HIS A 20 -35.15 15.54 6.42
C HIS A 20 -35.94 15.19 7.67
N GLY A 21 -35.88 13.92 8.12
CA GLY A 21 -36.73 13.35 9.15
C GLY A 21 -36.54 13.92 10.56
N GLY A 22 -35.49 14.72 10.79
CA GLY A 22 -35.23 15.41 12.06
C GLY A 22 -35.76 16.85 12.15
N THR A 23 -36.23 17.43 11.05
CA THR A 23 -36.76 18.80 11.06
C THR A 23 -38.28 18.78 11.25
N ALA A 24 -38.74 18.89 12.50
CA ALA A 24 -39.99 19.61 12.70
C ALA A 24 -39.78 21.00 12.06
N ALA A 25 -40.60 21.34 11.07
CA ALA A 25 -40.58 22.64 10.43
C ALA A 25 -40.67 23.74 11.50
N THR A 26 -39.53 24.31 11.88
CA THR A 26 -39.51 25.58 12.57
C THR A 26 -39.84 26.61 11.49
N ALA A 27 -40.96 27.30 11.68
CA ALA A 27 -41.54 28.19 10.69
C ALA A 27 -40.70 29.46 10.41
N ASP A 28 -39.49 29.59 10.97
CA ASP A 28 -38.62 30.74 10.80
C ASP A 28 -37.15 30.32 10.93
N GLY A 29 -36.46 30.14 9.81
CA GLY A 29 -35.01 29.91 9.79
C GLY A 29 -34.51 29.54 8.41
N ALA A 30 -33.96 30.49 7.68
CA ALA A 30 -33.26 30.21 6.43
C ALA A 30 -32.14 29.17 6.71
N PRO A 31 -31.93 28.17 5.82
CA PRO A 31 -30.83 27.23 5.98
C PRO A 31 -29.51 28.00 6.09
N SER A 32 -28.62 27.57 6.98
CA SER A 32 -27.30 28.17 7.09
C SER A 32 -26.59 28.13 5.72
N SER A 33 -25.67 29.06 5.44
CA SER A 33 -24.95 29.06 4.16
C SER A 33 -24.16 27.76 3.89
N ILE A 34 -23.91 26.98 4.95
CA ILE A 34 -23.17 25.72 4.91
C ILE A 34 -24.10 24.54 4.61
N ASP A 35 -25.33 24.53 5.13
CA ASP A 35 -26.37 23.58 4.69
C ASP A 35 -26.64 23.70 3.19
N ALA A 36 -26.56 24.93 2.66
CA ALA A 36 -26.66 25.19 1.22
C ALA A 36 -25.44 24.68 0.42
N CYS A 37 -24.21 24.77 0.96
CA CYS A 37 -23.00 24.22 0.33
C CYS A 37 -23.01 22.68 0.31
N CYS A 38 -23.58 22.06 1.34
CA CYS A 38 -23.70 20.61 1.47
C CYS A 38 -24.69 19.98 0.48
N ASN A 39 -25.69 20.75 0.02
CA ASN A 39 -26.69 20.25 -0.94
C ASN A 39 -26.06 19.69 -2.23
N HIS A 40 -24.90 20.22 -2.64
CA HIS A 40 -24.19 19.74 -3.83
C HIS A 40 -23.37 18.45 -3.57
N ILE A 41 -22.88 18.25 -2.34
CA ILE A 41 -22.08 17.08 -1.95
C ILE A 41 -22.95 15.82 -1.91
N TYR A 42 -24.20 15.95 -1.47
CA TYR A 42 -25.11 14.83 -1.24
C TYR A 42 -26.15 14.60 -2.35
N GLY A 43 -26.07 15.35 -3.47
CA GLY A 43 -27.07 15.26 -4.55
C GLY A 43 -28.48 15.71 -4.13
N TYR A 44 -28.54 16.54 -3.08
CA TYR A 44 -29.75 16.96 -2.40
C TYR A 44 -30.71 17.64 -3.37
N ASN A 45 -31.98 17.22 -3.39
CA ASN A 45 -33.04 17.79 -4.25
C ASN A 45 -32.79 17.77 -5.77
N ASN A 46 -31.84 16.98 -6.27
CA ASN A 46 -31.65 16.78 -7.72
C ASN A 46 -32.26 15.44 -8.17
N PRO A 47 -33.47 15.42 -8.75
CA PRO A 47 -34.13 14.19 -9.19
C PRO A 47 -33.37 13.45 -10.31
N ASN A 48 -32.47 14.14 -11.02
CA ASN A 48 -31.66 13.57 -12.10
C ASN A 48 -30.27 13.10 -11.63
N HIS A 49 -29.92 13.25 -10.36
CA HIS A 49 -28.62 12.81 -9.84
C HIS A 49 -28.59 11.29 -9.66
N GLU A 50 -27.69 10.60 -10.34
CA GLU A 50 -27.47 9.16 -10.15
C GLU A 50 -26.89 8.88 -8.75
N LEU A 51 -27.47 7.93 -8.01
CA LEU A 51 -26.97 7.57 -6.68
C LEU A 51 -25.57 6.98 -6.78
N SER A 52 -24.61 7.61 -6.08
CA SER A 52 -23.28 7.06 -5.88
C SER A 52 -23.34 5.73 -5.13
N MET A 53 -22.27 4.92 -5.23
CA MET A 53 -22.18 3.66 -4.49
C MET A 53 -22.31 3.87 -2.98
N LEU A 54 -21.74 4.95 -2.45
CA LEU A 54 -21.81 5.30 -1.03
C LEU A 54 -23.25 5.59 -0.57
N GLN A 55 -24.02 6.32 -1.39
CA GLN A 55 -25.45 6.57 -1.15
C GLN A 55 -26.27 5.28 -1.24
N LYS A 56 -25.99 4.41 -2.22
CA LYS A 56 -26.67 3.10 -2.35
C LYS A 56 -26.44 2.22 -1.12
N ILE A 57 -25.20 2.17 -0.63
CA ILE A 57 -24.86 1.43 0.60
C ILE A 57 -25.63 2.01 1.79
N THR A 58 -25.53 3.32 2.00
CA THR A 58 -26.18 4.02 3.13
C THR A 58 -27.70 3.83 3.13
N ALA A 59 -28.35 4.05 1.98
CA ALA A 59 -29.78 3.89 1.81
C ALA A 59 -30.26 2.48 2.11
N THR A 60 -29.51 1.48 1.66
CA THR A 60 -29.84 0.08 1.91
C THR A 60 -29.62 -0.28 3.38
N THR A 61 -28.58 0.26 4.02
CA THR A 61 -28.36 0.08 5.45
C THR A 61 -29.54 0.64 6.26
N ILE A 62 -30.04 1.82 5.90
CA ILE A 62 -31.26 2.40 6.51
C ILE A 62 -32.43 1.42 6.38
N LEU A 63 -32.72 0.98 5.16
CA LEU A 63 -33.86 0.08 4.88
C LEU A 63 -33.72 -1.29 5.56
N ASP A 64 -32.50 -1.83 5.65
CA ASP A 64 -32.22 -3.08 6.36
C ASP A 64 -32.53 -2.95 7.85
N TYR A 65 -32.14 -1.82 8.47
CA TYR A 65 -32.45 -1.55 9.88
C TYR A 65 -33.92 -1.26 10.11
N GLU A 66 -34.57 -0.44 9.27
CA GLU A 66 -36.02 -0.19 9.35
C GLU A 66 -36.81 -1.50 9.25
N SER A 67 -36.45 -2.36 8.28
CA SER A 67 -37.07 -3.68 8.13
C SER A 67 -36.83 -4.58 9.34
N LYS A 68 -35.64 -4.53 9.96
CA LYS A 68 -35.32 -5.27 11.18
C LYS A 68 -36.17 -4.79 12.36
N LEU A 69 -36.32 -3.47 12.52
CA LEU A 69 -37.08 -2.83 13.60
C LEU A 69 -38.59 -3.08 13.49
N LEU A 70 -39.13 -3.23 12.27
CA LEU A 70 -40.54 -3.49 12.02
C LEU A 70 -40.93 -4.99 12.10
N ASN A 71 -39.97 -5.89 12.27
CA ASN A 71 -40.23 -7.33 12.32
C ASN A 71 -40.95 -7.71 13.63
N GLN A 72 -42.25 -8.04 13.53
CA GLN A 72 -43.10 -8.35 14.68
C GLN A 72 -42.88 -9.78 15.24
N ASP A 73 -42.36 -10.70 14.44
CA ASP A 73 -42.18 -12.10 14.85
C ASP A 73 -40.99 -12.27 15.81
N GLN A 74 -39.98 -11.41 15.67
CA GLN A 74 -38.84 -11.30 16.59
C GLN A 74 -38.43 -9.82 16.70
N PRO A 75 -39.09 -9.03 17.56
CA PRO A 75 -38.75 -7.62 17.71
C PRO A 75 -37.30 -7.49 18.20
N PRO A 76 -36.47 -6.67 17.55
CA PRO A 76 -35.11 -6.44 18.01
C PRO A 76 -35.13 -5.66 19.34
N PRO A 77 -34.07 -5.74 20.15
CA PRO A 77 -33.99 -5.02 21.42
C PRO A 77 -34.07 -3.51 21.18
N SER A 78 -34.76 -2.81 22.08
CA SER A 78 -34.82 -1.35 22.16
C SER A 78 -33.44 -0.73 22.49
N ILE A 79 -33.31 0.59 22.33
CA ILE A 79 -32.08 1.31 22.70
C ILE A 79 -31.76 1.10 24.19
N ASP A 80 -32.74 1.19 25.08
CA ASP A 80 -32.53 1.00 26.52
C ASP A 80 -32.03 -0.42 26.85
N GLU A 81 -32.60 -1.43 26.20
CA GLU A 81 -32.14 -2.82 26.35
C GLU A 81 -30.71 -3.00 25.82
N LEU A 82 -30.36 -2.37 24.69
CA LEU A 82 -29.01 -2.38 24.14
C LEU A 82 -28.01 -1.67 25.06
N LEU A 83 -28.38 -0.53 25.64
CA LEU A 83 -27.54 0.19 26.62
C LEU A 83 -27.33 -0.64 27.89
N GLN A 84 -28.37 -1.35 28.35
CA GLN A 84 -28.24 -2.29 29.45
C GLN A 84 -27.31 -3.46 29.10
N GLN A 85 -27.43 -4.02 27.88
CA GLN A 85 -26.52 -5.06 27.39
C GLN A 85 -25.08 -4.56 27.31
N ALA A 86 -24.86 -3.33 26.82
CA ALA A 86 -23.54 -2.70 26.76
C ALA A 86 -22.93 -2.56 28.16
N LYS A 87 -23.72 -2.12 29.15
CA LYS A 87 -23.28 -2.05 30.55
C LYS A 87 -22.84 -3.43 31.07
N ILE A 88 -23.67 -4.46 30.89
CA ILE A 88 -23.34 -5.83 31.31
C ILE A 88 -22.07 -6.33 30.59
N PHE A 89 -21.93 -6.05 29.30
CA PHE A 89 -20.76 -6.42 28.51
C PHE A 89 -19.48 -5.78 29.08
N HIS A 90 -19.50 -4.48 29.37
CA HIS A 90 -18.35 -3.76 29.93
C HIS A 90 -18.01 -4.19 31.36
N ASP A 91 -19.02 -4.46 32.19
CA ASP A 91 -18.81 -4.98 33.55
C ASP A 91 -18.13 -6.37 33.50
N THR A 92 -18.40 -7.16 32.46
CA THR A 92 -17.86 -8.53 32.29
C THR A 92 -16.51 -8.56 31.57
N HIS A 93 -16.32 -7.74 30.54
CA HIS A 93 -15.19 -7.82 29.61
C HIS A 93 -14.30 -6.55 29.61
N GLY A 94 -14.43 -5.75 30.66
CA GLY A 94 -13.66 -4.53 30.87
C GLY A 94 -14.27 -3.30 30.19
N PRO A 95 -13.91 -2.09 30.67
CA PRO A 95 -14.49 -0.84 30.22
C PRO A 95 -14.08 -0.51 28.78
N ILE A 96 -14.73 0.52 28.22
CA ILE A 96 -14.34 1.16 26.96
C ILE A 96 -12.89 1.67 27.07
N VAL A 97 -12.09 1.48 26.01
CA VAL A 97 -10.79 2.15 25.90
C VAL A 97 -11.00 3.53 25.27
N PRO A 98 -10.52 4.64 25.90
CA PRO A 98 -10.68 5.97 25.34
C PRO A 98 -9.89 6.14 24.02
N PHE A 99 -10.60 6.08 22.90
CA PHE A 99 -10.01 6.02 21.55
C PHE A 99 -9.07 7.18 21.22
N GLN A 100 -9.48 8.42 21.50
CA GLN A 100 -8.62 9.59 21.27
C GLN A 100 -7.34 9.53 22.12
N GLN A 101 -7.45 9.06 23.36
CA GLN A 101 -6.30 8.94 24.26
C GLN A 101 -5.30 7.89 23.76
N ILE A 102 -5.74 6.78 23.15
CA ILE A 102 -4.82 5.80 22.54
C ILE A 102 -3.92 6.49 21.51
N ILE A 103 -4.53 7.31 20.65
CA ILE A 103 -3.79 8.02 19.61
C ILE A 103 -2.76 8.94 20.26
N GLN A 104 -3.16 9.71 21.27
CA GLN A 104 -2.29 10.66 21.98
C GLN A 104 -1.19 9.98 22.82
N ASP A 105 -1.48 8.83 23.43
CA ASP A 105 -0.53 8.10 24.29
C ASP A 105 0.55 7.38 23.47
N CYS A 106 0.33 7.17 22.17
CA CYS A 106 1.33 6.57 21.30
C CYS A 106 2.52 7.48 21.03
N THR A 107 2.43 8.80 21.27
CA THR A 107 3.52 9.76 21.01
C THR A 107 4.84 9.32 21.67
N PRO A 108 5.97 9.30 20.93
CA PRO A 108 6.19 9.82 19.58
C PRO A 108 5.85 8.85 18.42
N SER A 109 5.44 7.62 18.72
CA SER A 109 5.03 6.61 17.75
C SER A 109 3.64 6.91 17.19
N MET A 110 3.42 6.60 15.91
CA MET A 110 2.10 6.73 15.30
C MET A 110 1.25 5.50 15.63
N ALA A 111 0.00 5.68 16.05
CA ALA A 111 -0.90 4.57 16.33
C ALA A 111 -1.30 3.83 15.04
N LEU A 112 -1.49 2.50 15.14
CA LEU A 112 -2.01 1.68 14.04
C LEU A 112 -3.42 1.18 14.34
N ALA A 113 -4.35 1.50 13.44
CA ALA A 113 -5.62 0.82 13.29
C ALA A 113 -5.54 -0.24 12.19
N ALA A 114 -5.50 -1.52 12.58
CA ALA A 114 -5.48 -2.64 11.64
C ALA A 114 -6.91 -3.08 11.31
N GLU A 115 -7.28 -3.07 10.03
CA GLU A 115 -8.64 -3.38 9.58
C GLU A 115 -8.80 -4.85 9.17
N PHE A 116 -9.78 -5.51 9.78
CA PHE A 116 -10.33 -6.78 9.35
C PHE A 116 -11.46 -6.54 8.35
N LYS A 117 -11.31 -7.10 7.13
CA LYS A 117 -12.28 -6.95 6.04
C LYS A 117 -12.26 -8.18 5.13
N ARG A 118 -13.41 -8.83 4.95
CA ARG A 118 -13.54 -10.01 4.07
C ARG A 118 -13.68 -9.65 2.60
N ALA A 119 -14.48 -8.63 2.31
CA ALA A 119 -14.75 -8.19 0.94
C ALA A 119 -14.83 -6.66 0.84
N SER A 120 -14.81 -6.14 -0.39
CA SER A 120 -15.16 -4.74 -0.65
C SER A 120 -15.90 -4.58 -1.99
N PRO A 121 -16.72 -3.54 -2.16
CA PRO A 121 -17.41 -3.29 -3.43
C PRO A 121 -16.48 -3.22 -4.65
N SER A 122 -15.28 -2.68 -4.48
CA SER A 122 -14.30 -2.51 -5.55
C SER A 122 -13.48 -3.76 -5.88
N LYS A 123 -13.42 -4.75 -4.97
CA LYS A 123 -12.49 -5.90 -5.09
C LYS A 123 -13.14 -7.27 -4.94
N GLY A 124 -14.40 -7.36 -4.52
CA GLY A 124 -14.98 -8.64 -4.12
C GLY A 124 -14.26 -9.20 -2.90
N ASP A 125 -14.09 -10.52 -2.85
CA ASP A 125 -13.41 -11.21 -1.75
C ASP A 125 -11.91 -10.91 -1.73
N ILE A 126 -11.38 -10.53 -0.57
CA ILE A 126 -10.01 -10.04 -0.41
C ILE A 126 -9.04 -11.17 -0.08
N ALA A 127 -9.49 -12.18 0.67
CA ALA A 127 -8.69 -13.34 1.06
C ALA A 127 -9.13 -14.59 0.31
N SER A 128 -8.16 -15.45 -0.03
CA SER A 128 -8.39 -16.72 -0.74
C SER A 128 -8.88 -17.86 0.17
N HIS A 129 -8.94 -17.63 1.48
CA HIS A 129 -9.28 -18.62 2.51
C HIS A 129 -10.25 -18.02 3.54
N PRO A 130 -11.06 -18.84 4.25
CA PRO A 130 -11.91 -18.36 5.33
C PRO A 130 -11.06 -17.71 6.43
N LEU A 131 -11.47 -16.52 6.87
CA LEU A 131 -10.78 -15.78 7.93
C LEU A 131 -11.69 -15.61 9.14
N ASP A 132 -11.16 -15.94 10.32
CA ASP A 132 -11.76 -15.62 11.62
C ASP A 132 -11.33 -14.23 12.07
N ALA A 133 -12.31 -13.41 12.45
CA ALA A 133 -12.06 -12.03 12.85
C ALA A 133 -11.26 -11.93 14.16
N GLY A 134 -11.49 -12.83 15.10
CA GLY A 134 -10.82 -12.80 16.40
C GLY A 134 -9.39 -13.32 16.35
N GLU A 135 -9.12 -14.37 15.57
CA GLU A 135 -7.75 -14.85 15.32
C GLU A 135 -6.91 -13.78 14.63
N GLN A 136 -7.45 -13.16 13.57
CA GLN A 136 -6.77 -12.08 12.85
C GLN A 136 -6.56 -10.84 13.75
N ALA A 137 -7.54 -10.49 14.58
CA ALA A 137 -7.41 -9.41 15.54
C ALA A 137 -6.30 -9.67 16.58
N CYS A 138 -6.15 -10.92 17.05
CA CYS A 138 -5.06 -11.30 17.94
C CYS A 138 -3.69 -11.22 17.25
N LEU A 139 -3.59 -11.61 15.98
CA LEU A 139 -2.36 -11.45 15.19
C LEU A 139 -1.97 -9.97 15.06
N TYR A 140 -2.93 -9.12 14.71
CA TYR A 140 -2.70 -7.67 14.61
C TYR A 140 -2.31 -7.05 15.96
N TYR A 141 -3.01 -7.41 17.04
CA TYR A 141 -2.68 -6.96 18.39
C TYR A 141 -1.27 -7.38 18.81
N GLY A 142 -0.92 -8.66 18.64
CA GLY A 142 0.41 -9.19 18.97
C GLY A 142 1.53 -8.58 18.13
N ALA A 143 1.21 -7.96 16.99
CA ALA A 143 2.13 -7.24 16.13
C ALA A 143 2.25 -5.75 16.48
N GLY A 144 1.43 -5.23 17.40
CA GLY A 144 1.49 -3.84 17.87
C GLY A 144 0.34 -2.94 17.40
N ALA A 145 -0.72 -3.48 16.79
CA ALA A 145 -1.91 -2.68 16.47
C ALA A 145 -2.60 -2.19 17.75
N CYS A 146 -2.82 -0.87 17.84
CA CYS A 146 -3.46 -0.22 18.98
C CYS A 146 -4.98 -0.18 18.85
N VAL A 147 -5.48 -0.30 17.62
CA VAL A 147 -6.90 -0.31 17.27
C VAL A 147 -7.15 -1.43 16.27
N ILE A 148 -8.22 -2.19 16.47
CA ILE A 148 -8.72 -3.18 15.51
C ILE A 148 -10.00 -2.62 14.91
N SER A 149 -9.97 -2.33 13.61
CA SER A 149 -11.13 -1.91 12.85
C SER A 149 -11.83 -3.14 12.28
N VAL A 150 -13.11 -3.33 12.58
CA VAL A 150 -13.87 -4.49 12.11
C VAL A 150 -15.01 -4.00 11.23
N LEU A 151 -15.03 -4.43 9.96
CA LEU A 151 -16.16 -4.19 9.08
C LEU A 151 -17.37 -5.02 9.53
N THR A 152 -18.49 -4.38 9.84
CA THR A 152 -19.73 -5.06 10.26
C THR A 152 -20.84 -5.04 9.22
N GLU A 153 -20.67 -4.27 8.15
CA GLU A 153 -21.62 -4.21 7.02
C GLU A 153 -21.64 -5.56 6.28
N GLY A 154 -22.84 -6.12 6.09
CA GLY A 154 -22.99 -7.50 5.64
C GLY A 154 -23.28 -7.75 4.15
N ARG A 155 -23.76 -6.77 3.38
CA ARG A 155 -24.08 -6.93 1.95
C ARG A 155 -22.84 -6.80 1.07
N TRP A 156 -22.04 -5.77 1.28
CA TRP A 156 -20.89 -5.43 0.44
C TRP A 156 -19.56 -5.87 1.05
N PHE A 157 -19.45 -5.82 2.37
CA PHE A 157 -18.19 -6.12 3.06
C PHE A 157 -18.15 -7.53 3.68
N LYS A 158 -19.29 -8.24 3.68
CA LYS A 158 -19.46 -9.58 4.27
C LYS A 158 -19.01 -9.65 5.73
N GLY A 159 -19.22 -8.56 6.46
CA GLY A 159 -19.00 -8.43 7.89
C GLY A 159 -20.23 -8.80 8.72
N SER A 160 -20.04 -8.79 10.05
CA SER A 160 -21.11 -9.02 11.01
C SER A 160 -20.77 -8.41 12.38
N LEU A 161 -21.80 -8.21 13.21
CA LEU A 161 -21.60 -7.81 14.61
C LEU A 161 -20.92 -8.90 15.45
N ASP A 162 -21.06 -10.17 15.07
CA ASP A 162 -20.36 -11.26 15.75
C ASP A 162 -18.85 -11.23 15.49
N ASP A 163 -18.41 -10.73 14.32
CA ASP A 163 -16.99 -10.48 14.06
C ASP A 163 -16.43 -9.44 15.02
N LEU A 164 -17.18 -8.36 15.25
CA LEU A 164 -16.83 -7.28 16.18
C LEU A 164 -16.69 -7.82 17.61
N ARG A 165 -17.68 -8.61 18.04
CA ARG A 165 -17.68 -9.27 19.36
C ARG A 165 -16.52 -10.28 19.49
N SER A 166 -16.25 -11.08 18.46
CA SER A 166 -15.15 -12.04 18.45
C SER A 166 -13.80 -11.35 18.58
N ALA A 167 -13.55 -10.31 17.78
CA ALA A 167 -12.34 -9.49 17.87
C ALA A 167 -12.16 -8.89 19.27
N ARG A 168 -13.25 -8.37 19.86
CA ARG A 168 -13.22 -7.81 21.22
C ARG A 168 -12.88 -8.86 22.27
N LEU A 169 -13.56 -9.99 22.28
CA LEU A 169 -13.39 -11.02 23.31
C LEU A 169 -12.00 -11.67 23.23
N GLN A 170 -11.54 -12.01 22.04
CA GLN A 170 -10.25 -12.69 21.87
C GLN A 170 -9.07 -11.77 22.20
N THR A 171 -9.09 -10.51 21.76
CA THR A 171 -8.03 -9.55 22.12
C THR A 171 -8.03 -9.20 23.61
N THR A 172 -9.19 -9.19 24.26
CA THR A 172 -9.31 -9.06 25.73
C THR A 172 -8.67 -10.27 26.43
N ALA A 173 -8.97 -11.49 25.98
CA ALA A 173 -8.37 -12.70 26.53
C ALA A 173 -6.85 -12.73 26.32
N ALA A 174 -6.37 -12.36 25.13
CA ALA A 174 -4.94 -12.26 24.82
C ALA A 174 -4.21 -11.23 25.70
N ALA A 175 -4.83 -10.07 25.94
CA ALA A 175 -4.27 -9.06 26.85
C ALA A 175 -4.18 -9.57 28.30
N ASN A 176 -5.23 -10.26 28.78
CA ASN A 176 -5.28 -10.84 30.13
C ASN A 176 -4.29 -11.99 30.33
N ALA A 177 -3.86 -12.69 29.28
CA ALA A 177 -2.87 -13.75 29.36
C ALA A 177 -1.43 -13.23 29.52
N ASN A 178 -1.14 -11.99 29.11
CA ASN A 178 0.21 -11.43 28.98
C ASN A 178 0.66 -10.52 30.16
N VAL A 179 0.11 -10.73 31.37
CA VAL A 179 0.26 -9.83 32.55
C VAL A 179 1.70 -9.75 33.13
N SER A 180 2.70 -10.37 32.50
CA SER A 180 4.04 -10.55 33.07
C SER A 180 5.05 -9.43 32.80
N SER A 181 4.84 -8.45 31.91
CA SER A 181 5.95 -7.53 31.55
C SER A 181 5.53 -6.13 31.05
N SER A 182 5.77 -5.09 31.86
CA SER A 182 5.75 -3.66 31.53
C SER A 182 4.38 -2.96 31.32
N SER A 183 4.36 -1.69 31.71
CA SER A 183 3.24 -0.78 32.00
C SER A 183 2.30 -0.42 30.83
N TYR A 184 2.39 -1.09 29.68
CA TYR A 184 1.66 -0.76 28.44
C TYR A 184 0.66 -1.84 27.96
N HIS A 185 0.36 -2.87 28.75
CA HIS A 185 -0.48 -3.99 28.30
C HIS A 185 -1.99 -3.72 28.44
N ARG A 186 -2.50 -2.75 27.68
CA ARG A 186 -3.95 -2.57 27.44
C ARG A 186 -4.33 -3.29 26.15
N ARG A 187 -5.46 -3.99 26.13
CA ARG A 187 -6.07 -4.51 24.88
C ARG A 187 -6.26 -3.37 23.86
N PRO A 188 -6.30 -3.64 22.54
CA PRO A 188 -6.55 -2.61 21.54
C PRO A 188 -8.00 -2.10 21.64
N ALA A 189 -8.26 -0.88 21.17
CA ALA A 189 -9.63 -0.43 20.95
C ALA A 189 -10.26 -1.17 19.77
N ILE A 190 -11.56 -1.43 19.86
CA ILE A 190 -12.34 -2.04 18.79
C ILE A 190 -13.17 -0.96 18.10
N LEU A 191 -12.87 -0.70 16.84
CA LEU A 191 -13.62 0.22 15.98
C LEU A 191 -14.67 -0.55 15.19
N ARG A 192 -15.95 -0.24 15.40
CA ARG A 192 -17.02 -0.67 14.48
C ARG A 192 -16.97 0.17 13.22
N LYS A 193 -16.57 -0.45 12.11
CA LYS A 193 -16.55 0.20 10.80
C LYS A 193 -17.78 -0.20 10.00
N ASP A 194 -18.70 0.75 9.87
CA ASP A 194 -20.01 0.55 9.26
C ASP A 194 -20.58 1.90 8.78
N PHE A 195 -21.76 1.84 8.16
CA PHE A 195 -22.54 2.99 7.71
C PHE A 195 -23.58 3.35 8.79
N ILE A 196 -23.15 4.10 9.80
CA ILE A 196 -23.99 4.48 10.93
C ILE A 196 -24.87 5.67 10.57
N THR A 197 -26.18 5.49 10.72
CA THR A 197 -27.22 6.47 10.38
C THR A 197 -28.20 6.74 11.52
N SER A 198 -28.06 6.06 12.67
CA SER A 198 -28.98 6.22 13.78
C SER A 198 -28.34 5.95 15.15
N PRO A 199 -28.86 6.55 16.24
CA PRO A 199 -28.49 6.21 17.62
C PRO A 199 -28.63 4.72 17.95
N TYR A 200 -29.59 4.03 17.32
CA TYR A 200 -29.78 2.59 17.48
C TYR A 200 -28.52 1.80 17.13
N GLN A 201 -27.91 2.08 15.98
CA GLN A 201 -26.68 1.41 15.54
C GLN A 201 -25.50 1.67 16.50
N ILE A 202 -25.47 2.83 17.15
CA ILE A 202 -24.45 3.20 18.13
C ILE A 202 -24.64 2.40 19.43
N ALA A 203 -25.88 2.31 19.93
CA ALA A 203 -26.21 1.47 21.09
C ALA A 203 -25.91 -0.01 20.81
N GLU A 204 -26.21 -0.48 19.60
CA GLU A 204 -25.88 -1.84 19.15
C GLU A 204 -24.36 -2.06 19.08
N ALA A 205 -23.58 -1.08 18.61
CA ALA A 205 -22.12 -1.16 18.62
C ALA A 205 -21.57 -1.34 20.04
N ALA A 206 -22.08 -0.56 20.99
CA ALA A 206 -21.70 -0.66 22.41
C ALA A 206 -22.07 -2.03 23.01
N ALA A 207 -23.27 -2.55 22.71
CA ALA A 207 -23.72 -3.87 23.18
C ALA A 207 -22.87 -5.05 22.64
N TYR A 208 -22.19 -4.85 21.51
CA TYR A 208 -21.28 -5.82 20.92
C TYR A 208 -19.80 -5.54 21.22
N GLY A 209 -19.51 -4.57 22.08
CA GLY A 209 -18.17 -4.34 22.64
C GLY A 209 -17.27 -3.41 21.83
N ALA A 210 -17.83 -2.58 20.96
CA ALA A 210 -17.10 -1.47 20.34
C ALA A 210 -16.59 -0.49 21.39
N ASP A 211 -15.39 0.04 21.17
CA ASP A 211 -14.85 1.18 21.93
C ASP A 211 -15.02 2.50 21.16
N THR A 212 -15.20 2.42 19.84
CA THR A 212 -15.41 3.56 18.96
C THR A 212 -16.18 3.12 17.70
N ILE A 213 -16.67 4.10 16.95
CA ILE A 213 -17.48 3.93 15.75
C ILE A 213 -16.98 4.84 14.63
N LEU A 214 -17.25 4.46 13.38
CA LEU A 214 -17.06 5.32 12.22
C LEU A 214 -18.31 6.17 11.94
N LEU A 215 -18.13 7.47 11.73
CA LEU A 215 -19.15 8.37 11.19
C LEU A 215 -18.62 9.00 9.90
N ILE A 216 -19.40 8.99 8.82
CA ILE A 216 -18.92 9.40 7.48
C ILE A 216 -19.62 10.70 7.08
N VAL A 217 -18.85 11.79 6.92
CA VAL A 217 -19.43 13.09 6.54
C VAL A 217 -20.06 13.03 5.15
N ALA A 218 -19.41 12.34 4.20
CA ALA A 218 -19.89 12.19 2.82
C ALA A 218 -21.31 11.60 2.66
N THR A 219 -21.92 11.06 3.71
CA THR A 219 -23.33 10.63 3.70
C THR A 219 -24.18 11.17 4.84
N THR A 220 -23.64 12.01 5.72
CA THR A 220 -24.31 12.42 6.96
C THR A 220 -24.37 13.94 7.05
N PRO A 221 -25.57 14.56 6.96
CA PRO A 221 -25.75 15.99 7.16
C PRO A 221 -25.26 16.47 8.52
N SER A 222 -24.82 17.74 8.61
CA SER A 222 -24.20 18.32 9.83
C SER A 222 -25.05 18.17 11.10
N HIS A 223 -26.36 18.40 11.01
CA HIS A 223 -27.26 18.28 12.17
C HIS A 223 -27.36 16.85 12.70
N ILE A 224 -27.45 15.86 11.79
CA ILE A 224 -27.46 14.44 12.15
C ILE A 224 -26.10 14.00 12.67
N LEU A 225 -25.02 14.44 12.03
CA LEU A 225 -23.66 14.14 12.46
C LEU A 225 -23.44 14.61 13.90
N ARG A 226 -23.90 15.83 14.24
CA ARG A 226 -23.87 16.36 15.60
C ARG A 226 -24.67 15.48 16.57
N GLU A 227 -25.88 15.10 16.21
CA GLU A 227 -26.72 14.20 17.03
C GLU A 227 -26.02 12.86 17.31
N LEU A 228 -25.47 12.22 16.28
CA LEU A 228 -24.77 10.94 16.40
C LEU A 228 -23.50 11.06 17.24
N ILE A 229 -22.73 12.14 17.07
CA ILE A 229 -21.54 12.44 17.91
C ILE A 229 -21.96 12.62 19.37
N THR A 230 -23.00 13.41 19.64
CA THR A 230 -23.53 13.66 20.98
C THR A 230 -23.98 12.35 21.62
N PHE A 231 -24.79 11.54 20.92
CA PHE A 231 -25.26 10.26 21.44
C PHE A 231 -24.10 9.30 21.74
N ALA A 232 -23.12 9.18 20.84
CA ALA A 232 -21.95 8.33 21.05
C ALA A 232 -21.19 8.71 22.32
N ARG A 233 -20.93 10.01 22.53
CA ARG A 233 -20.13 10.51 23.65
C ARG A 233 -20.89 10.53 24.97
N GLU A 234 -22.10 11.07 24.97
CA GLU A 234 -22.87 11.32 26.20
C GLU A 234 -23.59 10.07 26.71
N THR A 235 -24.10 9.23 25.80
CA THR A 235 -24.88 8.04 26.15
C THR A 235 -24.02 6.77 26.17
N CYS A 236 -23.15 6.59 25.17
CA CYS A 236 -22.36 5.36 25.03
C CYS A 236 -20.89 5.51 25.47
N HIS A 237 -20.44 6.71 25.83
CA HIS A 237 -19.05 6.99 26.20
C HIS A 237 -18.00 6.57 25.15
N MET A 238 -18.39 6.60 23.86
CA MET A 238 -17.52 6.33 22.72
C MET A 238 -17.16 7.63 22.01
N GLU A 239 -15.87 7.83 21.73
CA GLU A 239 -15.40 8.93 20.89
C GLU A 239 -15.36 8.47 19.43
N PRO A 240 -16.16 9.02 18.51
CA PRO A 240 -16.24 8.55 17.13
C PRO A 240 -15.03 8.97 16.28
N LEU A 241 -14.64 8.11 15.34
CA LEU A 241 -13.79 8.47 14.19
C LEU A 241 -14.67 9.11 13.11
N VAL A 242 -14.51 10.40 12.88
CA VAL A 242 -15.28 11.14 11.87
C VAL A 242 -14.48 11.21 10.55
N GLU A 243 -14.97 10.52 9.53
CA GLU A 243 -14.31 10.38 8.23
C GLU A 243 -14.68 11.52 7.27
N VAL A 244 -13.64 12.14 6.69
CA VAL A 244 -13.73 13.19 5.69
C VAL A 244 -12.86 12.85 4.48
N HIS A 245 -13.23 13.37 3.30
CA HIS A 245 -12.41 13.31 2.10
C HIS A 245 -11.96 14.69 1.63
N ALA A 246 -12.77 15.74 1.79
CA ALA A 246 -12.51 17.08 1.26
C ALA A 246 -12.52 18.17 2.34
N ILE A 247 -11.97 19.36 2.04
CA ILE A 247 -11.95 20.51 2.97
C ILE A 247 -13.37 20.94 3.37
N VAL A 248 -14.34 20.88 2.44
CA VAL A 248 -15.74 21.17 2.74
C VAL A 248 -16.35 20.19 3.76
N GLU A 249 -15.90 18.94 3.76
CA GLU A 249 -16.34 17.94 4.75
C GLU A 249 -15.64 18.15 6.10
N LEU A 250 -14.40 18.65 6.09
CA LEU A 250 -13.69 19.05 7.29
C LEU A 250 -14.45 20.15 8.04
N ASP A 251 -14.99 21.14 7.34
CA ASP A 251 -15.79 22.21 7.95
C ASP A 251 -17.00 21.63 8.70
N VAL A 252 -17.72 20.71 8.06
CA VAL A 252 -18.88 20.01 8.67
C VAL A 252 -18.46 19.18 9.89
N ALA A 253 -17.35 18.45 9.80
CA ALA A 253 -16.83 17.65 10.92
C ALA A 253 -16.49 18.53 12.12
N LEU A 254 -15.79 19.65 11.91
CA LEU A 254 -15.40 20.57 12.97
C LEU A 254 -16.61 21.23 13.61
N GLU A 255 -17.59 21.67 12.82
CA GLU A 255 -18.83 22.27 13.34
C GLU A 255 -19.66 21.31 14.15
N ALA A 256 -19.74 20.04 13.73
CA ALA A 256 -20.40 18.97 14.47
C ALA A 256 -19.63 18.57 15.75
N GLY A 257 -18.44 19.11 15.95
CA GLY A 257 -17.62 18.91 17.15
C GLY A 257 -16.75 17.66 17.11
N ALA A 258 -16.35 17.18 15.92
CA ALA A 258 -15.45 16.05 15.77
C ALA A 258 -14.09 16.32 16.45
N ARG A 259 -13.60 15.34 17.22
CA ARG A 259 -12.28 15.40 17.88
C ARG A 259 -11.28 14.42 17.27
N VAL A 260 -11.75 13.29 16.75
CA VAL A 260 -10.92 12.37 15.97
C VAL A 260 -11.39 12.41 14.52
N ILE A 261 -10.53 12.90 13.62
CA ILE A 261 -10.86 13.11 12.21
C ILE A 261 -10.01 12.18 11.37
N GLY A 262 -10.64 11.33 10.58
CA GLY A 262 -9.98 10.43 9.65
C GLY A 262 -10.08 10.93 8.22
N VAL A 263 -8.95 11.15 7.56
CA VAL A 263 -8.93 11.56 6.15
C VAL A 263 -8.87 10.32 5.28
N ASN A 264 -9.92 10.07 4.49
CA ASN A 264 -9.93 8.99 3.53
C ASN A 264 -9.21 9.41 2.25
N ASN A 265 -8.02 8.84 2.02
CA ASN A 265 -7.24 9.11 0.82
C ASN A 265 -7.87 8.51 -0.45
N ARG A 266 -8.86 7.62 -0.31
CA ARG A 266 -9.64 7.12 -1.43
C ARG A 266 -10.92 7.93 -1.57
N ASN A 267 -11.13 8.49 -2.76
CA ASN A 267 -12.40 9.11 -3.08
C ASN A 267 -13.49 8.03 -3.16
N LEU A 268 -14.54 8.15 -2.36
CA LEU A 268 -15.60 7.12 -2.27
C LEU A 268 -16.60 7.15 -3.44
N HIS A 269 -16.56 8.18 -4.29
CA HIS A 269 -17.36 8.25 -5.51
C HIS A 269 -16.63 7.65 -6.72
N THR A 270 -15.31 7.86 -6.83
CA THR A 270 -14.50 7.40 -7.98
C THR A 270 -13.57 6.23 -7.68
N PHE A 271 -13.39 5.88 -6.41
CA PHE A 271 -12.40 4.94 -5.89
C PHE A 271 -10.93 5.27 -6.19
N GLN A 272 -10.65 6.47 -6.73
CA GLN A 272 -9.28 6.93 -6.98
C GLN A 272 -8.58 7.22 -5.65
N LEU A 273 -7.31 6.80 -5.56
CA LEU A 273 -6.46 7.00 -4.40
C LEU A 273 -5.55 8.22 -4.60
N ASP A 274 -5.57 9.16 -3.66
CA ASP A 274 -4.65 10.30 -3.58
C ASP A 274 -4.05 10.39 -2.17
N LEU A 275 -2.79 9.95 -2.02
CA LEU A 275 -2.05 10.04 -0.75
C LEU A 275 -1.70 11.49 -0.35
N GLY A 276 -1.84 12.46 -1.25
CA GLY A 276 -1.70 13.88 -0.92
C GLY A 276 -2.92 14.45 -0.19
N GLN A 277 -4.03 13.73 -0.10
CA GLN A 277 -5.26 14.27 0.47
C GLN A 277 -5.15 14.54 1.97
N THR A 278 -4.55 13.62 2.73
CA THR A 278 -4.27 13.82 4.16
C THR A 278 -3.41 15.05 4.42
N GLU A 279 -2.36 15.28 3.62
CA GLU A 279 -1.48 16.45 3.77
C GLU A 279 -2.21 17.76 3.49
N LYS A 280 -3.10 17.80 2.49
CA LYS A 280 -3.92 18.99 2.21
C LYS A 280 -4.80 19.35 3.41
N ILE A 281 -5.44 18.35 4.04
CA ILE A 281 -6.26 18.56 5.24
C ILE A 281 -5.40 19.01 6.44
N ALA A 282 -4.25 18.37 6.67
CA ALA A 282 -3.31 18.76 7.71
C ALA A 282 -2.81 20.22 7.54
N MET A 283 -2.48 20.60 6.31
CA MET A 283 -2.08 21.97 5.96
C MET A 283 -3.20 22.97 6.22
N GLU A 284 -4.45 22.63 5.89
CA GLU A 284 -5.60 23.49 6.15
C GLU A 284 -5.88 23.64 7.66
N LEU A 285 -5.77 22.57 8.46
CA LEU A 285 -5.84 22.66 9.92
C LEU A 285 -4.74 23.56 10.51
N THR A 286 -3.51 23.42 10.00
CA THR A 286 -2.37 24.26 10.38
C THR A 286 -2.62 25.72 10.07
N LYS A 287 -3.12 26.02 8.86
CA LYS A 287 -3.46 27.38 8.41
C LYS A 287 -4.53 28.02 9.29
N ARG A 288 -5.45 27.22 9.84
CA ARG A 288 -6.49 27.66 10.77
C ARG A 288 -6.01 27.79 12.22
N GLY A 289 -4.77 27.42 12.52
CA GLY A 289 -4.20 27.47 13.87
C GLY A 289 -4.81 26.45 14.83
N LEU A 290 -5.37 25.35 14.32
CA LEU A 290 -5.95 24.29 15.14
C LEU A 290 -4.84 23.32 15.58
N SER A 291 -4.85 22.94 16.85
CA SER A 291 -3.89 21.97 17.40
C SER A 291 -4.30 20.55 17.06
N PHE A 292 -3.49 19.86 16.25
CA PHE A 292 -3.70 18.47 15.87
C PHE A 292 -2.42 17.63 15.78
N HIS A 293 -1.25 18.26 15.84
CA HIS A 293 0.02 17.59 15.69
C HIS A 293 0.21 16.54 16.79
N HIS A 294 0.46 15.31 16.39
CA HIS A 294 0.64 14.18 17.32
C HIS A 294 1.92 14.28 18.17
N ASP A 295 2.96 14.91 17.64
CA ASP A 295 4.28 15.08 18.26
C ASP A 295 4.45 16.37 19.06
N ASP A 296 3.41 17.21 19.11
CA ASP A 296 3.45 18.47 19.83
C ASP A 296 3.47 18.22 21.35
N ASN A 297 4.69 18.21 21.89
CA ASN A 297 5.05 18.12 23.31
C ASN A 297 4.79 19.43 24.07
N SER A 298 3.94 20.33 23.54
CA SER A 298 3.53 21.56 24.22
C SER A 298 2.62 21.25 25.41
N SER A 299 3.22 20.65 26.43
CA SER A 299 2.84 20.66 27.83
C SER A 299 3.02 22.06 28.45
N THR A 300 3.00 23.13 27.64
CA THR A 300 2.72 24.47 28.14
C THR A 300 1.27 24.50 28.61
N THR A 301 1.10 24.05 29.85
CA THR A 301 0.29 24.65 30.91
C THR A 301 -0.55 25.84 30.44
N SER A 302 -1.58 25.55 29.65
CA SER A 302 -2.79 26.34 29.67
C SER A 302 -3.63 25.67 30.75
N SER A 303 -3.69 26.29 31.92
CA SER A 303 -4.48 25.89 33.07
C SER A 303 -5.99 26.04 32.80
N GLY A 304 -6.47 25.31 31.78
CA GLY A 304 -7.84 25.13 31.34
C GLY A 304 -7.84 23.94 30.39
N GLY A 305 -8.42 22.82 30.82
CA GLY A 305 -8.32 21.52 30.13
C GLY A 305 -8.63 21.61 28.65
N ASP A 306 -7.65 21.27 27.81
CA ASP A 306 -7.69 21.41 26.36
C ASP A 306 -8.64 20.39 25.71
N SER A 307 -9.94 20.64 25.89
CA SER A 307 -11.04 19.82 25.38
C SER A 307 -11.25 20.00 23.86
N HIS A 308 -10.28 20.59 23.16
CA HIS A 308 -10.35 20.99 21.75
C HIS A 308 -9.19 20.48 20.87
N ARG A 309 -8.24 19.70 21.41
CA ARG A 309 -7.20 19.08 20.59
C ARG A 309 -7.81 18.04 19.64
N ILE A 310 -7.46 18.13 18.36
CA ILE A 310 -7.89 17.19 17.32
C ILE A 310 -6.86 16.07 17.22
N SER A 311 -7.31 14.83 17.01
CA SER A 311 -6.45 13.72 16.58
C SER A 311 -6.71 13.45 15.10
N LEU A 312 -5.75 13.78 14.26
CA LEU A 312 -5.83 13.56 12.82
C LEU A 312 -5.34 12.15 12.47
N CYS A 313 -6.09 11.45 11.64
CA CYS A 313 -5.81 10.08 11.22
C CYS A 313 -5.78 9.98 9.68
N ALA A 314 -4.87 9.18 9.13
CA ALA A 314 -4.84 8.85 7.71
C ALA A 314 -5.55 7.51 7.45
N LEU A 315 -6.51 7.47 6.52
CA LEU A 315 -7.27 6.26 6.18
C LEU A 315 -7.02 5.88 4.72
N SER A 316 -6.86 4.57 4.47
CA SER A 316 -6.68 3.98 3.13
C SER A 316 -5.37 4.31 2.41
N GLY A 317 -4.88 3.34 1.62
CA GLY A 317 -3.79 3.53 0.65
C GLY A 317 -2.35 3.42 1.17
N MET A 318 -2.15 3.19 2.47
CA MET A 318 -0.81 3.02 3.03
C MET A 318 -0.36 1.56 2.97
N SER A 319 0.89 1.34 2.58
CA SER A 319 1.47 -0.01 2.53
C SER A 319 2.94 -0.06 2.94
N SER A 320 3.54 1.07 3.34
CA SER A 320 4.97 1.17 3.61
C SER A 320 5.32 2.08 4.79
N ALA A 321 6.53 1.91 5.33
CA ALA A 321 7.12 2.84 6.28
C ALA A 321 7.28 4.27 5.73
N GLN A 322 7.44 4.44 4.41
CA GLN A 322 7.52 5.78 3.81
C GLN A 322 6.17 6.49 3.82
N ASP A 323 5.07 5.79 3.56
CA ASP A 323 3.72 6.37 3.65
C ASP A 323 3.42 6.80 5.09
N VAL A 324 3.80 5.95 6.05
CA VAL A 324 3.66 6.23 7.49
C VAL A 324 4.50 7.44 7.91
N ASP A 325 5.77 7.50 7.52
CA ASP A 325 6.65 8.63 7.83
C ASP A 325 6.18 9.94 7.20
N ARG A 326 5.66 9.90 5.97
CA ARG A 326 5.04 11.04 5.29
C ARG A 326 3.94 11.67 6.13
N TYR A 327 3.03 10.86 6.66
CA TYR A 327 1.91 11.34 7.47
C TYR A 327 2.32 11.78 8.87
N ARG A 328 3.25 11.07 9.51
CA ARG A 328 3.79 11.46 10.80
C ARG A 328 4.41 12.86 10.74
N LYS A 329 5.19 13.18 9.69
CA LYS A 329 5.85 14.48 9.49
C LYS A 329 4.91 15.67 9.38
N VAL A 330 3.65 15.43 9.01
CA VAL A 330 2.62 16.48 8.95
C VAL A 330 1.67 16.43 10.14
N GLY A 331 2.06 15.75 11.23
CA GLY A 331 1.34 15.77 12.51
C GLY A 331 0.24 14.72 12.67
N VAL A 332 0.10 13.76 11.75
CA VAL A 332 -0.90 12.68 11.84
C VAL A 332 -0.54 11.71 12.97
N GLY A 333 -1.51 11.38 13.82
CA GLY A 333 -1.30 10.52 15.00
C GLY A 333 -1.66 9.05 14.81
N MET A 334 -2.46 8.71 13.80
CA MET A 334 -2.85 7.32 13.54
C MET A 334 -2.99 7.04 12.05
N CYS A 335 -2.64 5.83 11.61
CA CYS A 335 -3.04 5.30 10.31
C CYS A 335 -4.05 4.16 10.44
N LEU A 336 -4.99 4.05 9.51
CA LEU A 336 -5.88 2.90 9.36
C LEU A 336 -5.52 2.12 8.09
N ILE A 337 -5.07 0.89 8.27
CA ILE A 337 -4.57 0.02 7.20
C ILE A 337 -5.36 -1.27 7.17
N GLY A 338 -5.91 -1.61 5.99
CA GLY A 338 -6.72 -2.82 5.80
C GLY A 338 -6.23 -3.70 4.66
N GLU A 339 -6.41 -3.27 3.42
CA GLU A 339 -6.19 -4.12 2.24
C GLU A 339 -4.79 -4.72 2.17
N SER A 340 -3.75 -3.94 2.43
CA SER A 340 -2.35 -4.43 2.42
C SER A 340 -2.10 -5.47 3.51
N LEU A 341 -2.69 -5.32 4.70
CA LEU A 341 -2.58 -6.30 5.78
C LEU A 341 -3.39 -7.57 5.49
N MET A 342 -4.61 -7.43 4.97
CA MET A 342 -5.46 -8.57 4.61
C MET A 342 -4.89 -9.44 3.48
N ARG A 343 -4.03 -8.87 2.64
CA ARG A 343 -3.33 -9.57 1.54
C ARG A 343 -1.95 -10.07 1.93
N ALA A 344 -1.41 -9.68 3.08
CA ALA A 344 -0.07 -10.08 3.51
C ALA A 344 -0.05 -11.57 3.84
N SER A 345 0.98 -12.27 3.38
CA SER A 345 1.23 -13.67 3.76
C SER A 345 1.66 -13.80 5.23
N ASP A 346 2.29 -12.76 5.78
CA ASP A 346 2.63 -12.62 7.20
C ASP A 346 2.23 -11.20 7.67
N PRO A 347 0.99 -11.03 8.18
CA PRO A 347 0.53 -9.72 8.64
C PRO A 347 1.32 -9.14 9.82
N PRO A 348 1.77 -9.93 10.83
CA PRO A 348 2.67 -9.42 11.86
C PRO A 348 3.97 -8.82 11.33
N LEU A 349 4.61 -9.47 10.35
CA LEU A 349 5.80 -8.93 9.72
C LEU A 349 5.49 -7.64 8.94
N ALA A 350 4.37 -7.61 8.21
CA ALA A 350 3.94 -6.42 7.48
C ALA A 350 3.72 -5.22 8.42
N ILE A 351 3.11 -5.43 9.60
CA ILE A 351 2.91 -4.39 10.61
C ILE A 351 4.24 -3.85 11.13
N ARG A 352 5.20 -4.73 11.48
CA ARG A 352 6.53 -4.29 11.94
C ARG A 352 7.27 -3.47 10.88
N GLY A 353 7.10 -3.83 9.60
CA GLY A 353 7.68 -3.12 8.46
C GLY A 353 7.12 -1.70 8.22
N LEU A 354 6.08 -1.28 8.94
CA LEU A 354 5.53 0.09 8.86
C LEU A 354 6.34 1.13 9.65
N CYS A 355 7.26 0.69 10.53
CA CYS A 355 8.08 1.57 11.36
C CYS A 355 7.26 2.68 12.06
N LEU A 356 6.29 2.25 12.89
CA LEU A 356 5.35 3.14 13.58
C LEU A 356 6.05 4.05 14.60
N ASP A 357 7.11 3.58 15.25
CA ASP A 357 7.99 4.43 16.05
C ASP A 357 8.94 5.20 15.12
N PRO A 358 9.03 6.54 15.23
CA PRO A 358 10.02 7.30 14.48
C PRO A 358 11.44 6.80 14.73
N LYS A 359 11.78 6.25 15.90
CA LYS A 359 13.08 5.62 16.18
C LYS A 359 13.30 4.31 15.45
N ASP A 360 12.25 3.58 15.07
CA ASP A 360 12.41 2.40 14.23
C ASP A 360 12.73 2.82 12.81
N TYR A 361 12.05 3.86 12.31
CA TYR A 361 12.37 4.47 11.02
C TYR A 361 13.76 5.11 11.05
N GLU A 362 14.04 5.94 12.04
CA GLU A 362 15.33 6.57 12.28
C GLU A 362 16.40 5.54 12.58
N GLY A 363 16.12 4.41 13.23
CA GLY A 363 17.08 3.36 13.57
C GLY A 363 17.43 2.52 12.34
N LEU A 364 16.42 2.22 11.51
CA LEU A 364 16.59 1.77 10.14
C LEU A 364 17.44 2.75 9.31
N TYR A 365 17.46 4.03 9.69
CA TYR A 365 18.27 5.11 9.12
C TYR A 365 19.57 5.47 9.88
N SER A 366 19.73 5.16 11.17
CA SER A 366 20.76 5.70 12.08
C SER A 366 21.80 4.65 12.41
N LEU A 367 21.45 3.37 12.24
CA LEU A 367 22.43 2.36 11.86
C LEU A 367 23.10 2.70 10.50
N ASN A 368 22.59 3.71 9.78
CA ASN A 368 23.09 4.29 8.52
C ASN A 368 23.38 5.80 8.64
N GLY A 369 24.07 6.20 9.72
CA GLY A 369 24.35 7.58 10.14
C GLY A 369 24.15 8.71 9.11
N GLY A 370 23.14 9.55 9.36
CA GLY A 370 23.15 10.96 8.99
C GLY A 370 22.64 11.33 7.59
N GLY A 371 21.32 11.35 7.43
CA GLY A 371 20.59 12.24 6.51
C GLY A 371 20.41 11.75 5.07
N GLY A 372 19.25 11.12 4.77
CA GLY A 372 18.71 11.01 3.40
C GLY A 372 18.26 9.61 2.92
N GLY A 373 16.95 9.35 2.88
CA GLY A 373 16.29 8.25 2.15
C GLY A 373 16.35 6.81 2.72
N GLY A 374 15.18 6.23 3.01
CA GLY A 374 15.01 5.14 3.97
C GLY A 374 15.20 3.71 3.52
N SER A 375 15.90 3.02 4.42
CA SER A 375 16.29 1.63 4.57
C SER A 375 15.27 0.51 4.77
N GLY A 376 14.05 0.54 4.25
CA GLY A 376 13.16 -0.66 4.24
C GLY A 376 11.71 -0.39 4.67
N ALA A 377 10.68 -1.04 4.15
CA ALA A 377 10.59 -1.97 3.04
C ALA A 377 9.31 -1.60 2.26
N TYR A 378 9.46 -1.08 1.04
CA TYR A 378 8.46 -1.11 -0.03
C TYR A 378 9.01 -0.46 -1.31
N THR A 379 9.05 -1.22 -2.40
CA THR A 379 9.00 -0.73 -3.77
C THR A 379 7.86 -1.46 -4.46
N GLY A 380 6.62 -1.28 -4.02
CA GLY A 380 5.53 -1.99 -4.68
C GLY A 380 5.31 -1.47 -6.08
N GLY A 381 5.43 -2.40 -7.03
CA GLY A 381 5.07 -2.22 -8.42
C GLY A 381 6.27 -2.14 -9.35
N THR A 382 6.11 -2.76 -10.51
CA THR A 382 7.07 -2.73 -11.62
C THR A 382 7.28 -1.31 -12.11
N LYS A 383 8.47 -0.75 -11.86
CA LYS A 383 8.91 0.58 -12.29
C LYS A 383 9.77 0.53 -13.54
N ILE A 384 10.51 -0.56 -13.70
CA ILE A 384 11.45 -0.75 -14.80
C ILE A 384 11.02 -1.91 -15.69
N ILE A 385 10.94 -1.64 -16.98
CA ILE A 385 10.80 -2.68 -18.01
C ILE A 385 12.04 -2.62 -18.90
N LYS A 386 12.76 -3.73 -18.98
CA LYS A 386 13.97 -3.87 -19.80
C LYS A 386 13.72 -4.84 -20.95
N VAL A 387 14.17 -4.45 -22.15
CA VAL A 387 14.21 -5.33 -23.33
C VAL A 387 15.67 -5.53 -23.73
N CYS A 388 16.14 -6.77 -23.64
CA CYS A 388 17.54 -7.14 -23.77
C CYS A 388 17.82 -7.88 -25.08
N GLY A 389 19.07 -7.82 -25.56
CA GLY A 389 19.50 -8.48 -26.78
C GLY A 389 19.02 -7.79 -28.05
N ILE A 390 19.00 -6.45 -28.03
CA ILE A 390 18.71 -5.61 -29.18
C ILE A 390 19.96 -5.54 -30.06
N THR A 391 19.79 -5.79 -31.36
CA THR A 391 20.91 -5.87 -32.33
C THR A 391 20.87 -4.80 -33.42
N ASN A 392 19.78 -4.04 -33.51
CA ASN A 392 19.58 -3.00 -34.52
C ASN A 392 18.72 -1.84 -34.00
N PRO A 393 18.81 -0.64 -34.60
CA PRO A 393 18.05 0.54 -34.19
C PRO A 393 16.52 0.39 -34.27
N THR A 394 16.02 -0.37 -35.25
CA THR A 394 14.57 -0.52 -35.47
C THR A 394 13.91 -1.19 -34.27
N ASP A 395 14.49 -2.31 -33.81
CA ASP A 395 13.99 -3.05 -32.64
C ASP A 395 14.09 -2.20 -31.36
N ALA A 396 15.17 -1.41 -31.24
CA ALA A 396 15.35 -0.49 -30.12
C ALA A 396 14.21 0.54 -30.04
N LEU A 397 13.86 1.15 -31.18
CA LEU A 397 12.80 2.15 -31.26
C LEU A 397 11.42 1.56 -30.98
N VAL A 398 11.17 0.32 -31.38
CA VAL A 398 9.92 -0.39 -31.05
C VAL A 398 9.80 -0.60 -29.54
N ALA A 399 10.86 -1.11 -28.89
CA ALA A 399 10.88 -1.25 -27.44
C ALA A 399 10.68 0.10 -26.71
N CYS A 400 11.31 1.17 -27.20
CA CYS A 400 11.13 2.52 -26.67
C CYS A 400 9.70 3.04 -26.81
N ARG A 401 9.04 2.81 -27.96
CA ARG A 401 7.64 3.22 -28.20
C ARG A 401 6.64 2.45 -27.36
N ALA A 402 6.84 1.15 -27.19
CA ALA A 402 6.09 0.34 -26.22
C ALA A 402 6.33 0.85 -24.77
N GLY A 403 7.47 1.53 -24.56
CA GLY A 403 7.85 2.24 -23.36
C GLY A 403 8.61 1.36 -22.38
N ALA A 404 9.54 0.56 -22.89
CA ALA A 404 10.65 0.01 -22.12
C ALA A 404 11.56 1.15 -21.64
N ASN A 405 12.03 1.03 -20.39
CA ASN A 405 12.92 1.98 -19.74
C ASN A 405 14.39 1.72 -20.10
N LEU A 406 14.75 0.44 -20.26
CA LEU A 406 16.12 -0.01 -20.45
C LEU A 406 16.25 -0.85 -21.73
N ILE A 407 17.23 -0.53 -22.57
CA ILE A 407 17.51 -1.17 -23.85
C ILE A 407 18.85 -1.90 -23.75
N GLY A 408 18.84 -3.23 -23.71
CA GLY A 408 20.03 -4.05 -23.51
C GLY A 408 20.73 -4.43 -24.82
N VAL A 409 22.00 -4.06 -24.98
CA VAL A 409 22.89 -4.46 -26.09
C VAL A 409 23.99 -5.38 -25.56
N ILE A 410 24.25 -6.51 -26.20
CA ILE A 410 25.09 -7.58 -25.62
C ILE A 410 26.48 -7.58 -26.26
N PHE A 411 27.52 -7.56 -25.42
CA PHE A 411 28.93 -7.68 -25.84
C PHE A 411 29.56 -9.02 -25.43
N ALA A 412 28.85 -9.85 -24.67
CA ALA A 412 29.32 -11.17 -24.25
C ALA A 412 29.68 -12.06 -25.47
N GLU A 413 30.91 -12.55 -25.50
CA GLU A 413 31.51 -13.25 -26.65
C GLU A 413 30.72 -14.48 -27.12
N LYS A 414 30.13 -15.23 -26.19
CA LYS A 414 29.38 -16.45 -26.49
C LYS A 414 27.92 -16.21 -26.87
N SER A 415 27.45 -14.96 -26.82
CA SER A 415 26.06 -14.64 -27.09
C SER A 415 25.77 -14.67 -28.58
N LYS A 416 24.69 -15.37 -28.97
CA LYS A 416 24.12 -15.31 -30.33
C LYS A 416 23.58 -13.91 -30.69
N ARG A 417 23.48 -13.02 -29.69
CA ARG A 417 22.94 -11.66 -29.78
C ARG A 417 24.04 -10.60 -29.64
N LYS A 418 25.32 -10.99 -29.79
CA LYS A 418 26.46 -10.09 -29.67
C LYS A 418 26.38 -9.01 -30.75
N VAL A 419 26.65 -7.75 -30.38
CA VAL A 419 26.76 -6.61 -31.30
C VAL A 419 28.20 -6.13 -31.45
N SER A 420 28.51 -5.50 -32.58
CA SER A 420 29.74 -4.72 -32.77
C SER A 420 29.64 -3.33 -32.11
N ILE A 421 30.77 -2.63 -32.00
CA ILE A 421 30.84 -1.24 -31.54
C ILE A 421 29.97 -0.34 -32.42
N ASP A 422 30.05 -0.50 -33.75
CA ASP A 422 29.28 0.30 -34.70
C ASP A 422 27.78 0.09 -34.53
N GLN A 423 27.33 -1.18 -34.44
CA GLN A 423 25.92 -1.52 -34.22
C GLN A 423 25.41 -0.94 -32.89
N ALA A 424 26.18 -1.07 -31.82
CA ALA A 424 25.82 -0.50 -30.52
C ALA A 424 25.73 1.03 -30.58
N THR A 425 26.66 1.68 -31.28
CA THR A 425 26.67 3.14 -31.47
C THR A 425 25.44 3.62 -32.24
N GLU A 426 25.05 2.90 -33.30
CA GLU A 426 23.82 3.18 -34.04
C GLU A 426 22.56 3.06 -33.16
N ILE A 427 22.49 2.02 -32.33
CA ILE A 427 21.40 1.83 -31.36
C ILE A 427 21.37 2.96 -30.33
N VAL A 428 22.52 3.32 -29.76
CA VAL A 428 22.64 4.45 -28.80
C VAL A 428 22.15 5.74 -29.43
N ASN A 429 22.57 6.05 -30.65
CA ASN A 429 22.16 7.26 -31.35
C ASN A 429 20.65 7.28 -31.62
N ALA A 430 20.06 6.14 -32.01
CA ALA A 430 18.62 6.04 -32.22
C ALA A 430 17.81 6.23 -30.93
N VAL A 431 18.23 5.59 -29.83
CA VAL A 431 17.58 5.70 -28.52
C VAL A 431 17.71 7.11 -27.94
N ARG A 432 18.89 7.74 -28.05
CA ARG A 432 19.12 9.13 -27.65
C ARG A 432 18.24 10.11 -28.41
N LYS A 433 18.16 9.94 -29.74
CA LYS A 433 17.27 10.75 -30.59
C LYS A 433 15.80 10.58 -30.20
N PHE A 434 15.37 9.36 -29.87
CA PHE A 434 14.00 9.10 -29.39
C PHE A 434 13.73 9.80 -28.05
N GLY A 435 14.69 9.79 -27.12
CA GLY A 435 14.62 10.48 -25.84
C GLY A 435 14.97 11.97 -25.90
N GLU A 436 15.02 12.57 -27.10
CA GLU A 436 15.33 13.99 -27.34
C GLU A 436 16.61 14.49 -26.63
N ARG A 437 17.66 13.67 -26.61
CA ARG A 437 18.94 14.00 -25.95
C ARG A 437 20.15 13.77 -26.86
N SER A 438 21.20 14.57 -26.67
CA SER A 438 22.52 14.38 -27.31
C SER A 438 23.47 13.54 -26.46
N ASP A 439 23.34 13.63 -25.14
CA ASP A 439 24.32 13.12 -24.18
C ASP A 439 23.74 12.01 -23.27
N ARG A 440 24.61 11.42 -22.45
CA ARG A 440 24.21 10.46 -21.41
C ARG A 440 23.27 11.12 -20.40
N VAL A 441 22.33 10.36 -19.87
CA VAL A 441 21.51 10.83 -18.75
C VAL A 441 22.35 10.86 -17.48
N ALA A 442 22.44 12.02 -16.83
CA ALA A 442 23.10 12.14 -15.55
C ALA A 442 22.23 11.48 -14.47
N ILE A 443 22.69 10.34 -13.96
CA ILE A 443 22.10 9.72 -12.77
C ILE A 443 22.74 10.39 -11.56
N GLN A 444 22.00 11.30 -10.93
CA GLN A 444 22.46 11.99 -9.73
C GLN A 444 22.53 10.99 -8.58
N LEU A 445 23.75 10.70 -8.13
CA LEU A 445 24.03 9.86 -6.99
C LEU A 445 24.63 10.77 -5.92
N GLU A 446 23.84 11.15 -4.91
CA GLU A 446 24.36 11.87 -3.75
C GLU A 446 25.25 10.90 -2.94
N GLU A 447 26.55 11.19 -2.86
CA GLU A 447 27.50 10.46 -2.00
C GLU A 447 27.24 10.88 -0.55
N GLU A 448 26.57 10.02 0.22
CA GLU A 448 26.49 10.14 1.67
C GLU A 448 27.48 9.17 2.32
N ALA A 449 28.20 9.66 3.34
CA ALA A 449 29.09 8.83 4.13
C ALA A 449 28.28 7.99 5.14
N ASN A 450 28.62 6.71 5.30
CA ASN A 450 28.05 5.76 6.28
C ASN A 450 26.65 5.18 6.01
N THR A 451 26.35 4.78 4.76
CA THR A 451 25.10 4.07 4.39
C THR A 451 25.33 2.56 4.18
N SER A 452 24.40 1.70 4.63
CA SER A 452 24.45 0.25 4.35
C SER A 452 24.37 -0.06 2.85
N ALA A 453 24.87 -1.22 2.45
CA ALA A 453 24.80 -1.70 1.06
C ALA A 453 23.37 -1.71 0.50
N LEU A 454 22.40 -2.17 1.28
CA LEU A 454 20.99 -2.23 0.89
C LEU A 454 20.36 -0.84 0.72
N SER A 455 20.62 0.09 1.64
CA SER A 455 20.13 1.47 1.53
C SER A 455 20.67 2.18 0.29
N THR A 456 21.95 1.99 0.01
CA THR A 456 22.62 2.51 -1.18
C THR A 456 22.00 1.93 -2.45
N LEU A 457 21.72 0.63 -2.45
CA LEU A 457 21.05 -0.07 -3.54
C LEU A 457 19.64 0.49 -3.81
N ILE A 458 18.82 0.68 -2.76
CA ILE A 458 17.46 1.23 -2.88
C ILE A 458 17.49 2.67 -3.43
N ARG A 459 18.39 3.51 -2.91
CA ARG A 459 18.53 4.90 -3.39
C ARG A 459 18.95 4.94 -4.85
N LYS A 460 19.95 4.13 -5.22
CA LYS A 460 20.37 3.99 -6.62
C LYS A 460 19.21 3.53 -7.50
N ALA A 461 18.43 2.54 -7.07
CA ALA A 461 17.25 2.09 -7.81
C ALA A 461 16.23 3.24 -8.01
N ARG A 462 15.96 4.07 -6.99
CA ARG A 462 15.08 5.27 -7.14
C ARG A 462 15.65 6.31 -8.10
N ALA A 463 16.95 6.59 -8.03
CA ALA A 463 17.62 7.49 -8.96
C ALA A 463 17.51 6.96 -10.40
N LEU A 464 17.63 5.64 -10.59
CA LEU A 464 17.44 4.98 -11.88
C LEU A 464 15.98 5.10 -12.36
N GLU A 465 14.98 4.92 -11.49
CA GLU A 465 13.57 5.13 -11.84
C GLU A 465 13.35 6.55 -12.40
N GLN A 466 13.91 7.58 -11.75
CA GLN A 466 13.80 8.97 -12.22
C GLN A 466 14.53 9.20 -13.55
N ALA A 467 15.76 8.70 -13.67
CA ALA A 467 16.57 8.84 -14.88
C ALA A 467 16.01 8.08 -16.08
N SER A 468 15.36 6.95 -15.83
CA SER A 468 14.81 6.05 -16.86
C SER A 468 13.41 6.43 -17.34
N ARG A 469 12.95 7.65 -17.01
CA ARG A 469 11.80 8.30 -17.67
C ARG A 469 12.03 8.52 -19.17
N VAL A 470 13.30 8.61 -19.56
CA VAL A 470 13.74 8.47 -20.96
C VAL A 470 14.51 7.15 -21.10
N PRO A 471 14.42 6.45 -22.25
CA PRO A 471 15.08 5.16 -22.39
C PRO A 471 16.61 5.25 -22.31
N LEU A 472 17.21 4.32 -21.56
CA LEU A 472 18.66 4.20 -21.37
C LEU A 472 19.21 2.95 -22.05
N VAL A 473 20.41 3.05 -22.63
CA VAL A 473 21.08 1.90 -23.27
C VAL A 473 22.06 1.24 -22.30
N VAL A 474 21.87 -0.06 -22.07
CA VAL A 474 22.62 -0.89 -21.12
C VAL A 474 23.51 -1.85 -21.90
N GLY A 475 24.82 -1.77 -21.74
CA GLY A 475 25.75 -2.76 -22.27
C GLY A 475 25.83 -3.99 -21.37
N VAL A 476 25.64 -5.18 -21.93
CA VAL A 476 25.66 -6.45 -21.18
C VAL A 476 26.96 -7.19 -21.44
N PHE A 477 27.70 -7.46 -20.37
CA PHE A 477 29.04 -8.04 -20.42
C PHE A 477 29.11 -9.32 -19.57
N GLN A 478 30.03 -10.20 -19.93
CA GLN A 478 30.26 -11.45 -19.21
C GLN A 478 31.76 -11.78 -19.20
N ASN A 479 32.37 -11.71 -18.02
CA ASN A 479 33.76 -12.05 -17.73
C ASN A 479 34.80 -11.32 -18.60
N GLN A 480 34.46 -10.14 -19.10
CA GLN A 480 35.42 -9.28 -19.81
C GLN A 480 36.24 -8.45 -18.81
N PRO A 481 37.50 -8.11 -19.11
CA PRO A 481 38.31 -7.22 -18.29
C PRO A 481 37.64 -5.84 -18.11
N LEU A 482 37.71 -5.27 -16.90
CA LEU A 482 37.03 -4.01 -16.57
C LEU A 482 37.46 -2.84 -17.46
N ASP A 483 38.75 -2.76 -17.80
CA ASP A 483 39.29 -1.72 -18.69
C ASP A 483 38.70 -1.84 -20.11
N ALA A 484 38.56 -3.07 -20.61
CA ALA A 484 37.94 -3.30 -21.92
C ALA A 484 36.45 -2.91 -21.91
N ILE A 485 35.73 -3.17 -20.81
CA ILE A 485 34.34 -2.73 -20.65
C ILE A 485 34.25 -1.20 -20.67
N LYS A 486 35.16 -0.52 -19.96
CA LYS A 486 35.23 0.94 -19.93
C LYS A 486 35.46 1.53 -21.32
N ASP A 487 36.42 0.98 -22.08
CA ASP A 487 36.70 1.42 -23.45
C ASP A 487 35.47 1.28 -24.36
N ILE A 488 34.73 0.17 -24.24
CA ILE A 488 33.49 -0.05 -25.00
C ILE A 488 32.40 0.95 -24.60
N VAL A 489 32.25 1.21 -23.30
CA VAL A 489 31.28 2.19 -22.77
C VAL A 489 31.55 3.58 -23.34
N GLU A 490 32.82 4.01 -23.38
CA GLU A 490 33.25 5.30 -23.92
C GLU A 490 33.03 5.36 -25.44
N GLN A 491 33.45 4.35 -26.20
CA GLN A 491 33.33 4.32 -27.66
C GLN A 491 31.87 4.32 -28.12
N CYS A 492 31.01 3.51 -27.51
CA CYS A 492 29.61 3.41 -27.91
C CYS A 492 28.73 4.51 -27.31
N GLY A 493 29.16 5.17 -26.24
CA GLY A 493 28.33 6.11 -25.49
C GLY A 493 27.22 5.44 -24.67
N LEU A 494 27.45 4.24 -24.13
CA LEU A 494 26.48 3.52 -23.29
C LEU A 494 26.09 4.34 -22.06
N ASP A 495 24.83 4.22 -21.61
CA ASP A 495 24.35 4.91 -20.41
C ASP A 495 24.63 4.10 -19.13
N MET A 496 24.69 2.77 -19.25
CA MET A 496 24.87 1.83 -18.13
C MET A 496 25.57 0.54 -18.55
N VAL A 497 26.06 -0.19 -17.55
CA VAL A 497 26.66 -1.52 -17.67
C VAL A 497 25.78 -2.56 -16.97
N GLN A 498 25.74 -3.80 -17.46
CA GLN A 498 25.20 -4.96 -16.77
C GLN A 498 26.26 -6.07 -16.77
N LEU A 499 26.65 -6.54 -15.59
CA LEU A 499 27.60 -7.64 -15.42
C LEU A 499 26.85 -8.96 -15.19
N HIS A 500 27.05 -9.92 -16.09
CA HIS A 500 26.33 -11.19 -16.18
C HIS A 500 27.26 -12.42 -16.04
N GLY A 501 28.49 -12.23 -15.56
CA GLY A 501 29.46 -13.30 -15.34
C GLY A 501 29.68 -13.61 -13.86
N SER A 502 30.88 -14.06 -13.52
CA SER A 502 31.34 -14.36 -12.16
C SER A 502 32.16 -13.22 -11.54
N GLU A 503 32.03 -11.99 -12.03
CA GLU A 503 32.85 -10.84 -11.64
C GLU A 503 32.61 -10.39 -10.19
N GLY A 504 31.52 -10.85 -9.55
CA GLY A 504 31.15 -10.49 -8.19
C GLY A 504 30.42 -9.14 -8.10
N MET A 505 29.97 -8.78 -6.89
CA MET A 505 29.18 -7.55 -6.65
C MET A 505 30.03 -6.28 -6.72
N ALA A 506 31.28 -6.33 -6.22
CA ALA A 506 32.18 -5.18 -6.20
C ALA A 506 32.64 -4.74 -7.61
N ALA A 507 32.63 -5.63 -8.59
CA ALA A 507 32.93 -5.28 -9.97
C ALA A 507 31.92 -4.30 -10.57
N ALA A 508 30.68 -4.25 -10.05
CA ALA A 508 29.63 -3.34 -10.48
C ALA A 508 29.80 -1.90 -9.93
N ASN A 509 30.99 -1.52 -9.50
CA ASN A 509 31.29 -0.15 -9.07
C ASN A 509 31.32 0.78 -10.29
N SER A 510 30.54 1.86 -10.26
CA SER A 510 30.44 2.82 -11.37
C SER A 510 31.77 3.49 -11.73
N LYS A 511 32.72 3.60 -10.78
CA LYS A 511 34.06 4.16 -11.02
C LYS A 511 34.89 3.33 -11.99
N ASN A 512 34.58 2.03 -12.13
CA ASN A 512 35.26 1.16 -13.09
C ASN A 512 34.92 1.53 -14.55
N PHE A 513 33.72 2.06 -14.81
CA PHE A 513 33.20 2.26 -16.16
C PHE A 513 32.87 3.72 -16.50
N GLY A 514 32.84 4.60 -15.49
CA GLY A 514 32.35 5.98 -15.63
C GLY A 514 30.83 6.10 -15.80
N VAL A 515 30.10 4.98 -15.70
CA VAL A 515 28.65 4.88 -15.75
C VAL A 515 28.14 3.86 -14.73
N PRO A 516 26.86 3.93 -14.31
CA PRO A 516 26.35 2.99 -13.33
C PRO A 516 26.17 1.56 -13.87
N ALA A 517 26.16 0.58 -12.95
CA ALA A 517 26.10 -0.83 -13.32
C ALA A 517 24.99 -1.62 -12.60
N LEU A 518 24.38 -2.56 -13.32
CA LEU A 518 23.51 -3.61 -12.81
C LEU A 518 24.32 -4.88 -12.56
N ARG A 519 23.91 -5.66 -11.55
CA ARG A 519 24.52 -6.96 -11.28
C ARG A 519 23.51 -8.09 -11.39
N VAL A 520 23.84 -9.10 -12.21
CA VAL A 520 23.05 -10.32 -12.33
C VAL A 520 23.45 -11.33 -11.24
N VAL A 521 22.46 -12.00 -10.67
CA VAL A 521 22.61 -13.13 -9.76
C VAL A 521 21.88 -14.32 -10.37
N ASP A 522 22.64 -15.35 -10.71
CA ASP A 522 22.11 -16.59 -11.28
C ASP A 522 21.43 -17.44 -10.20
N ILE A 523 20.18 -17.83 -10.45
CA ILE A 523 19.40 -18.75 -9.63
C ILE A 523 19.46 -20.15 -10.26
N GLU A 524 20.17 -21.06 -9.60
CA GLU A 524 20.31 -22.45 -10.08
C GLU A 524 18.97 -23.21 -9.98
N LEU A 525 18.51 -23.77 -11.10
CA LEU A 525 17.43 -24.75 -11.13
C LEU A 525 17.93 -26.09 -10.57
N GLY A 526 17.30 -26.57 -9.49
CA GLY A 526 17.58 -27.88 -8.92
C GLY A 526 17.11 -28.99 -9.85
N CYS A 527 18.03 -29.65 -10.56
CA CYS A 527 17.74 -30.93 -11.20
C CYS A 527 17.66 -32.02 -10.13
N HIS A 528 16.47 -32.62 -9.96
CA HIS A 528 16.34 -33.91 -9.28
C HIS A 528 17.02 -34.98 -10.15
N ALA A 529 18.30 -35.21 -9.91
CA ALA A 529 19.00 -36.39 -10.43
C ALA A 529 19.56 -37.15 -9.22
N GLY A 530 19.12 -38.41 -9.09
CA GLY A 530 19.40 -39.28 -7.96
C GLY A 530 20.89 -39.42 -7.65
N GLY A 531 21.23 -39.13 -6.40
CA GLY A 531 22.53 -39.39 -5.80
C GLY A 531 22.38 -39.25 -4.29
N GLU A 532 22.54 -40.36 -3.58
CA GLU A 532 22.40 -40.46 -2.13
C GLU A 532 23.37 -39.49 -1.43
N GLY A 533 22.79 -38.52 -0.75
CA GLY A 533 23.48 -37.51 0.04
C GLY A 533 22.49 -36.39 0.35
N GLU A 534 21.96 -36.37 1.57
CA GLU A 534 21.05 -35.35 2.08
C GLU A 534 21.68 -33.94 1.96
N LYS A 535 21.49 -33.28 0.82
CA LYS A 535 21.67 -31.84 0.71
C LYS A 535 20.40 -31.16 1.18
N GLN A 536 20.48 -30.51 2.32
CA GLN A 536 19.43 -29.70 2.91
C GLN A 536 18.82 -28.76 1.85
N ILE A 537 17.54 -28.95 1.55
CA ILE A 537 16.78 -28.09 0.62
C ILE A 537 16.57 -26.76 1.35
N LEU A 538 17.35 -25.74 0.97
CA LEU A 538 17.21 -24.38 1.51
C LEU A 538 15.88 -23.77 1.04
N SER A 539 15.16 -23.13 1.97
CA SER A 539 13.93 -22.42 1.66
C SER A 539 14.20 -21.18 0.77
N SER A 540 13.18 -20.64 0.12
CA SER A 540 13.31 -19.41 -0.68
C SER A 540 13.77 -18.21 0.15
N SER A 541 13.41 -18.17 1.44
CA SER A 541 13.85 -17.15 2.40
C SER A 541 15.35 -17.27 2.74
N ASP A 542 15.85 -18.50 2.91
CA ASP A 542 17.27 -18.73 3.18
C ASP A 542 18.14 -18.35 1.96
N LYS A 543 17.66 -18.66 0.75
CA LYS A 543 18.32 -18.26 -0.50
C LYS A 543 18.32 -16.75 -0.66
N ALA A 544 17.20 -16.07 -0.41
CA ALA A 544 17.09 -14.61 -0.45
C ALA A 544 18.07 -13.96 0.55
N SER A 545 18.14 -14.49 1.77
CA SER A 545 19.08 -14.02 2.82
C SER A 545 20.54 -14.22 2.42
N ALA A 546 20.88 -15.36 1.80
CA ALA A 546 22.22 -15.61 1.31
C ALA A 546 22.64 -14.67 0.16
N ILE A 547 21.69 -14.26 -0.69
CA ILE A 547 21.93 -13.24 -1.72
C ILE A 547 22.12 -11.88 -1.06
N LEU A 548 21.25 -11.51 -0.12
CA LEU A 548 21.30 -10.23 0.59
C LEU A 548 22.64 -10.03 1.31
N ASN A 549 23.19 -11.06 1.94
CA ASN A 549 24.48 -11.01 2.63
C ASN A 549 25.67 -10.75 1.69
N LYS A 550 25.51 -10.93 0.38
CA LYS A 550 26.54 -10.66 -0.62
C LYS A 550 26.40 -9.28 -1.27
N VAL A 551 25.29 -8.58 -1.03
CA VAL A 551 25.01 -7.27 -1.65
C VAL A 551 26.02 -6.23 -1.16
N THR A 552 26.65 -5.52 -2.10
CA THR A 552 27.53 -4.38 -1.80
C THR A 552 26.83 -3.07 -2.14
N SER A 553 27.41 -1.94 -1.74
CA SER A 553 26.93 -0.61 -2.11
C SER A 553 27.16 -0.25 -3.58
N ASP A 554 27.82 -1.11 -4.36
CA ASP A 554 28.31 -0.83 -5.70
C ASP A 554 27.21 -0.86 -6.78
N PRO A 555 26.42 -1.95 -6.95
CA PRO A 555 25.42 -2.04 -8.01
C PRO A 555 24.24 -1.08 -7.82
N MET A 556 23.56 -0.77 -8.93
CA MET A 556 22.32 0.03 -8.92
C MET A 556 21.06 -0.76 -8.65
N ALA A 557 21.00 -1.99 -9.15
CA ALA A 557 19.93 -2.94 -8.87
C ALA A 557 20.46 -4.36 -9.10
N ILE A 558 19.74 -5.33 -8.54
CA ILE A 558 20.04 -6.75 -8.70
C ILE A 558 19.06 -7.34 -9.69
N LEU A 559 19.57 -8.06 -10.67
CA LEU A 559 18.78 -8.80 -11.64
C LEU A 559 18.89 -10.29 -11.34
N LEU A 560 17.76 -10.96 -11.14
CA LEU A 560 17.71 -12.40 -10.91
C LEU A 560 17.43 -13.09 -12.24
N ASP A 561 18.36 -13.94 -12.69
CA ASP A 561 18.21 -14.73 -13.93
C ASP A 561 18.33 -16.22 -13.61
N THR A 562 17.79 -17.06 -14.48
CA THR A 562 17.78 -18.52 -14.32
C THR A 562 19.07 -19.12 -14.89
N SER A 563 19.72 -20.03 -14.15
CA SER A 563 20.82 -20.86 -14.67
C SER A 563 20.56 -22.36 -14.52
N ILE A 564 21.06 -23.16 -15.49
CA ILE A 564 21.00 -24.64 -15.44
C ILE A 564 22.35 -25.17 -14.97
N LYS A 565 22.32 -26.09 -14.01
CA LYS A 565 23.52 -26.71 -13.43
C LYS A 565 24.28 -27.54 -14.47
N GLY A 566 25.53 -27.18 -14.74
CA GLY A 566 26.43 -27.92 -15.66
C GLY A 566 26.63 -27.27 -17.04
N GLU A 567 25.88 -26.22 -17.38
CA GLU A 567 26.15 -25.41 -18.57
C GLU A 567 26.95 -24.16 -18.18
N ALA A 568 28.25 -24.15 -18.53
CA ALA A 568 29.17 -23.02 -18.27
C ALA A 568 28.90 -21.78 -19.15
N SER A 569 27.74 -21.73 -19.80
CA SER A 569 27.25 -20.61 -20.59
C SER A 569 26.13 -19.92 -19.82
N GLY A 570 26.50 -19.06 -18.86
CA GLY A 570 25.55 -18.15 -18.21
C GLY A 570 24.84 -17.31 -19.27
N GLY A 571 23.52 -17.38 -19.34
CA GLY A 571 22.69 -16.74 -20.36
C GLY A 571 21.38 -17.49 -20.60
N GLY A 572 20.36 -16.76 -21.04
CA GLY A 572 18.94 -17.16 -21.03
C GLY A 572 18.64 -18.60 -21.45
N THR A 573 18.24 -19.40 -20.47
CA THR A 573 17.82 -20.81 -20.58
C THR A 573 16.43 -20.97 -21.21
N GLY A 574 15.68 -19.87 -21.36
CA GLY A 574 14.27 -19.88 -21.77
C GLY A 574 13.31 -20.36 -20.68
N MET A 575 13.83 -20.70 -19.49
CA MET A 575 13.03 -21.20 -18.36
C MET A 575 12.97 -20.15 -17.24
N THR A 576 11.83 -20.11 -16.54
CA THR A 576 11.64 -19.32 -15.32
C THR A 576 12.17 -20.08 -14.11
N PHE A 577 12.71 -19.36 -13.12
CA PHE A 577 13.03 -19.92 -11.81
C PHE A 577 11.83 -19.79 -10.85
N ASP A 578 11.94 -20.36 -9.65
CA ASP A 578 10.94 -20.20 -8.59
C ASP A 578 10.92 -18.73 -8.10
N TRP A 579 9.92 -17.98 -8.55
CA TRP A 579 9.77 -16.56 -8.25
C TRP A 579 9.54 -16.26 -6.76
N THR A 580 9.26 -17.26 -5.91
CA THR A 580 9.15 -17.05 -4.46
C THR A 580 10.44 -16.51 -3.83
N ILE A 581 11.60 -16.74 -4.46
CA ILE A 581 12.87 -16.13 -4.04
C ILE A 581 12.85 -14.61 -4.31
N ALA A 582 12.34 -14.19 -5.47
CA ALA A 582 12.23 -12.78 -5.82
C ALA A 582 11.16 -12.08 -4.97
N GLU A 583 10.08 -12.78 -4.62
CA GLU A 583 9.08 -12.32 -3.64
C GLU A 583 9.71 -12.12 -2.26
N ALA A 584 10.46 -13.11 -1.76
CA ALA A 584 11.16 -13.01 -0.48
C ALA A 584 12.15 -11.84 -0.45
N MET A 585 12.95 -11.64 -1.50
CA MET A 585 13.88 -10.51 -1.60
C MET A 585 13.15 -9.15 -1.60
N GLN A 586 11.98 -9.06 -2.24
CA GLN A 586 11.17 -7.84 -2.21
C GLN A 586 10.55 -7.58 -0.85
N ASN A 587 10.09 -8.63 -0.16
CA ASN A 587 9.60 -8.51 1.22
C ASN A 587 10.70 -8.03 2.17
N MET A 588 11.97 -8.28 1.84
CA MET A 588 13.15 -7.73 2.52
C MET A 588 13.54 -6.30 2.04
N GLY A 589 12.80 -5.71 1.09
CA GLY A 589 13.03 -4.36 0.58
C GLY A 589 14.07 -4.24 -0.54
N VAL A 590 14.51 -5.34 -1.13
CA VAL A 590 15.52 -5.32 -2.21
C VAL A 590 14.87 -5.02 -3.57
N PRO A 591 15.33 -4.00 -4.32
CA PRO A 591 14.83 -3.72 -5.67
C PRO A 591 15.36 -4.75 -6.66
N VAL A 592 14.56 -5.78 -6.94
CA VAL A 592 14.92 -6.86 -7.85
C VAL A 592 14.28 -6.69 -9.23
N ILE A 593 15.09 -6.91 -10.27
CA ILE A 593 14.62 -7.13 -11.63
C ILE A 593 14.53 -8.64 -11.85
N ILE A 594 13.37 -9.14 -12.27
CA ILE A 594 13.23 -10.57 -12.64
C ILE A 594 13.50 -10.74 -14.13
N ALA A 595 14.34 -11.70 -14.46
CA ALA A 595 14.63 -12.14 -15.81
C ALA A 595 14.51 -13.67 -15.91
N GLY A 596 14.80 -14.22 -17.10
CA GLY A 596 14.81 -15.66 -17.35
C GLY A 596 13.42 -16.22 -17.69
N GLY A 597 13.23 -16.63 -18.94
CA GLY A 597 12.00 -17.29 -19.39
C GLY A 597 10.73 -16.42 -19.42
N LEU A 598 10.85 -15.10 -19.25
CA LEU A 598 9.71 -14.19 -19.35
C LEU A 598 9.21 -14.06 -20.80
N THR A 599 7.89 -14.06 -20.98
CA THR A 599 7.19 -14.00 -22.27
C THR A 599 5.91 -13.15 -22.14
N PRO A 600 5.27 -12.72 -23.25
CA PRO A 600 3.98 -12.05 -23.20
C PRO A 600 2.90 -12.83 -22.44
N GLU A 601 2.97 -14.16 -22.45
CA GLU A 601 1.97 -15.03 -21.82
C GLU A 601 2.12 -15.10 -20.29
N ASN A 602 3.33 -14.98 -19.74
CA ASN A 602 3.57 -15.14 -18.30
C ASN A 602 3.83 -13.82 -17.56
N ILE A 603 4.05 -12.71 -18.27
CA ILE A 603 4.42 -11.44 -17.66
C ILE A 603 3.37 -10.89 -16.69
N ALA A 604 2.09 -11.10 -16.98
CA ALA A 604 1.01 -10.67 -16.11
C ALA A 604 1.04 -11.38 -14.76
N SER A 605 1.36 -12.69 -14.76
CA SER A 605 1.51 -13.47 -13.53
C SER A 605 2.78 -13.09 -12.77
N ALA A 606 3.90 -12.90 -13.48
CA ALA A 606 5.17 -12.48 -12.88
C ALA A 606 4.99 -11.14 -12.14
N VAL A 607 4.38 -10.15 -12.80
CA VAL A 607 4.15 -8.84 -12.20
C VAL A 607 3.05 -8.87 -11.14
N GLY A 608 1.93 -9.54 -11.39
CA GLY A 608 0.79 -9.57 -10.48
C GLY A 608 1.10 -10.26 -9.15
N ASN A 609 1.78 -11.41 -9.21
CA ASN A 609 2.07 -12.23 -8.03
C ASN A 609 3.30 -11.72 -7.29
N VAL A 610 4.37 -11.41 -8.01
CA VAL A 610 5.70 -11.16 -7.43
C VAL A 610 5.96 -9.67 -7.24
N ARG A 611 5.32 -8.81 -8.04
CA ARG A 611 5.43 -7.33 -8.01
C ARG A 611 6.85 -6.74 -8.07
N PRO A 612 7.76 -7.33 -8.88
CA PRO A 612 9.17 -6.96 -8.89
C PRO A 612 9.38 -5.49 -9.22
N TRP A 613 10.48 -4.92 -8.72
CA TRP A 613 10.86 -3.55 -9.06
C TRP A 613 11.07 -3.38 -10.57
N GLY A 614 11.56 -4.42 -11.24
CA GLY A 614 11.58 -4.47 -12.70
C GLY A 614 11.45 -5.86 -13.31
N VAL A 615 11.26 -5.89 -14.62
CA VAL A 615 11.24 -7.11 -15.44
C VAL A 615 12.16 -6.95 -16.63
N ASP A 616 12.86 -8.02 -17.02
CA ASP A 616 13.76 -8.05 -18.18
C ASP A 616 13.42 -9.22 -19.11
N VAL A 617 13.23 -8.92 -20.40
CA VAL A 617 12.96 -9.93 -21.42
C VAL A 617 14.01 -9.92 -22.51
N ALA A 618 14.42 -11.11 -22.95
CA ALA A 618 15.33 -11.30 -24.08
C ALA A 618 14.68 -12.19 -25.16
N GLY A 619 14.81 -13.52 -25.02
CA GLY A 619 14.37 -14.49 -26.02
C GLY A 619 12.85 -14.64 -26.16
N GLY A 620 12.06 -14.33 -25.11
CA GLY A 620 10.60 -14.47 -25.14
C GLY A 620 9.87 -13.53 -26.09
N VAL A 621 10.55 -12.50 -26.60
CA VAL A 621 10.03 -11.51 -27.55
C VAL A 621 10.81 -11.52 -28.87
N GLU A 622 11.49 -12.61 -29.19
CA GLU A 622 12.23 -12.78 -30.45
C GLU A 622 11.38 -13.52 -31.50
N VAL A 623 11.72 -13.26 -32.76
CA VAL A 623 11.24 -14.06 -33.89
C VAL A 623 11.79 -15.48 -33.72
N ILE A 624 10.92 -16.48 -33.91
CA ILE A 624 11.28 -17.88 -33.74
C ILE A 624 12.48 -18.22 -34.65
N ALA A 625 13.46 -18.92 -34.08
CA ALA A 625 14.70 -19.33 -34.76
C ALA A 625 15.59 -18.17 -35.28
N SER A 626 15.36 -16.92 -34.85
CA SER A 626 16.16 -15.75 -35.24
C SER A 626 16.66 -14.97 -34.01
N PRO A 627 17.65 -15.50 -33.25
CA PRO A 627 18.16 -14.81 -32.07
C PRO A 627 18.65 -13.39 -32.37
N GLY A 628 18.27 -12.43 -31.54
CA GLY A 628 18.64 -11.02 -31.70
C GLY A 628 17.74 -10.22 -32.62
N VAL A 629 16.74 -10.85 -33.26
CA VAL A 629 15.69 -10.16 -34.05
C VAL A 629 14.41 -10.13 -33.22
N LYS A 630 13.92 -8.94 -32.86
CA LYS A 630 12.71 -8.81 -32.04
C LYS A 630 11.45 -8.96 -32.88
N ASP A 631 10.49 -9.69 -32.32
CA ASP A 631 9.13 -9.71 -32.81
C ASP A 631 8.40 -8.50 -32.22
N HIS A 632 8.08 -7.52 -33.07
CA HIS A 632 7.57 -6.22 -32.63
C HIS A 632 6.25 -6.34 -31.88
N GLU A 633 5.38 -7.26 -32.32
CA GLU A 633 4.10 -7.51 -31.66
C GLU A 633 4.33 -8.10 -30.26
N LYS A 634 5.24 -9.08 -30.13
CA LYS A 634 5.56 -9.64 -28.81
C LYS A 634 6.22 -8.63 -27.88
N VAL A 635 7.05 -7.72 -28.40
CA VAL A 635 7.62 -6.62 -27.59
C VAL A 635 6.51 -5.73 -27.04
N GLU A 636 5.57 -5.31 -27.89
CA GLU A 636 4.44 -4.48 -27.47
C GLU A 636 3.53 -5.20 -26.47
N GLN A 637 3.21 -6.47 -26.72
CA GLN A 637 2.41 -7.30 -25.81
C GLN A 637 3.11 -7.50 -24.47
N PHE A 638 4.41 -7.76 -24.45
CA PHE A 638 5.18 -7.92 -23.22
C PHE A 638 5.23 -6.64 -22.40
N VAL A 639 5.64 -5.53 -23.01
CA VAL A 639 5.81 -4.25 -22.31
C VAL A 639 4.43 -3.71 -21.87
N GLY A 640 3.43 -3.79 -22.75
CA GLY A 640 2.05 -3.43 -22.44
C GLY A 640 1.48 -4.32 -21.33
N GLY A 641 1.68 -5.63 -21.41
CA GLY A 641 1.26 -6.59 -20.38
C GLY A 641 1.91 -6.33 -19.03
N ALA A 642 3.21 -6.03 -18.99
CA ALA A 642 3.91 -5.66 -17.76
C ALA A 642 3.34 -4.38 -17.13
N LYS A 643 3.08 -3.35 -17.95
CA LYS A 643 2.49 -2.09 -17.47
C LYS A 643 1.06 -2.27 -16.97
N LEU A 644 0.24 -2.98 -17.74
CA LEU A 644 -1.14 -3.27 -17.37
C LEU A 644 -1.17 -4.08 -16.07
N ALA A 645 -0.36 -5.13 -15.96
CA ALA A 645 -0.26 -5.93 -14.75
C ALA A 645 0.29 -5.11 -13.57
N ALA A 646 1.21 -4.17 -13.79
CA ALA A 646 1.69 -3.28 -12.74
C ALA A 646 0.59 -2.32 -12.28
N VAL A 647 -0.23 -1.81 -13.21
CA VAL A 647 -1.40 -0.97 -12.92
C VAL A 647 -2.49 -1.78 -12.21
N GLU A 648 -2.77 -3.01 -12.63
CA GLU A 648 -3.73 -3.90 -11.97
C GLU A 648 -3.27 -4.32 -10.58
N ALA A 649 -1.98 -4.67 -10.44
CA ALA A 649 -1.36 -4.90 -9.15
C ALA A 649 -1.45 -3.65 -8.27
N SER A 650 -1.26 -2.44 -8.85
CA SER A 650 -1.41 -1.16 -8.15
C SER A 650 -2.87 -0.77 -7.87
N LYS A 651 -3.83 -1.29 -8.64
CA LYS A 651 -5.26 -1.10 -8.38
C LYS A 651 -5.70 -1.94 -7.19
N GLY A 652 -5.03 -3.04 -6.88
CA GLY A 652 -5.17 -3.81 -5.63
C GLY A 652 -4.59 -3.11 -4.38
N PHE A 653 -4.50 -1.77 -4.42
CA PHE A 653 -4.10 -0.88 -3.33
C PHE A 653 -5.20 0.13 -3.06
#